data_AF-K5ZUF2-F1
#
_entry.id   AF-K5ZUF2-F1
#
_cell.length_a   1.000
_cell.length_b   1.000
_cell.length_c   1.000
_cell.angle_alpha   90.00
_cell.angle_beta   90.00
_cell.angle_gamma   90.00
#
_symmetry.space_group_name_H-M   'P 1'
#
loop_
_entity.id
_entity.type
_entity.pdbx_description
1 polymer ?
#
loop_
_entity_poly.entity_id
_entity_poly.type
_entity_poly.pdbx_seq_one_letter_code
_entity_poly.pdbx_strand_id
1 'polypeptide(L)'
;MKKVFYLLICQLLSVSYLFADGVQTENRTVIFIPSGGEKVHLLTPGSSVSETVSFKQEAYPVRRLLRVVGGVKMPAPFEKRGEEMFRRSEFYIDDNLDSVHVKKDKYSLYFKGEDNNFERHAYYRISGDLLKPGELTVTLPVVKRQDLSVSAGGDFGVQIELFYKKPGRYKDDIYDCPDSLLYFPVPAGSGKYQQVTQTFVLPDNVACAFLRIGGTHFSGECWVEAPRLVQNKKQVCSIPFAKFADKTDDYNYWTGCNLSTRSWPRWKLDFNGTTVYEGNIFDRASDIADFYILLPASVQGNGDLKLTLLKEDNRAAYSYELRSLEIIEESARDFEIVSVPEYVSAGAAFGVLVETNKPDVRLKVQAPSSVIPASQEVVLKETGLHVIEFRAGNYASAVPMIFDDGSRKAEVTIRQIIEKEPDEVYISSGDEIYIDKEYAPYDYFFKWYISQRVGNWYQFRPSYQWSGFRVARPEVIRHYTGLLNKLQVPYAWQVEGRTLAGKRINPDLETLASPMFRGKQAHENDGGYYYWQHFLYQGVFSDMAARNRPYGGIFAKHRPIYTDHGTFIHYDPYGVKDMADGARKLVENFRYSKGESSRHTGPSTLFRYLYQAGYNWLGAEQMYGPEEIILSSLRGASRAYSKRDFGTLHAMQWGSGPFTDPKHSLRLYMSLAVAYMHGSSHMNTEEALWLDEYANDRYSQSGKEHLYAQHRVLDFIETHTRRGELKSNVAVIQGRNDAWKSFGRGSLWSQKGDKWQFNKATESFDLLKVFYPNNIVDGCGPNGWFTSTPYGTIDILPIEAPQDVMNKYKAMVFLGWNSFDESDFLRIRNYVFDGGTLVLTAAHLNAELQPDQPAKFPTNDAVIREMLGDNYKSLNGKTVIPFGSGKIIYFPQAAYPAESSLRSQYEETMRELATETVNKELPSGWIESAPSVGFTVWDNKDHRTIYLLNTDWQSAEQQHTATFVYNGKKFPVDVRRYHIETVHCANGLAINPGSNTTDILSINKEGNSWKVTVQNTEKDTIRCFNAETGTTTTVVLDRPSVHVITVGY
;
A
#
# COMPACT_ATOMS: atom_id res chain seq x y z
N MET A 1 58.89 8.96 -30.84
CA MET A 1 58.33 7.61 -30.62
C MET A 1 57.29 7.52 -29.50
N LYS A 2 57.41 8.23 -28.35
CA LYS A 2 56.39 8.17 -27.26
C LYS A 2 54.98 8.73 -27.58
N LYS A 3 54.85 9.72 -28.48
CA LYS A 3 53.54 10.28 -28.87
C LYS A 3 52.73 9.39 -29.84
N VAL A 4 53.39 8.53 -30.61
CA VAL A 4 52.72 7.60 -31.55
C VAL A 4 52.22 6.36 -30.80
N PHE A 5 52.89 5.94 -29.72
CA PHE A 5 52.47 4.82 -28.87
C PHE A 5 51.23 5.15 -28.02
N TYR A 6 51.09 6.39 -27.53
CA TYR A 6 49.89 6.85 -26.82
C TYR A 6 48.67 7.00 -27.73
N LEU A 7 48.86 7.44 -28.99
CA LEU A 7 47.75 7.50 -29.95
C LEU A 7 47.29 6.08 -30.37
N LEU A 8 48.21 5.13 -30.52
CA LEU A 8 47.88 3.75 -30.86
C LEU A 8 47.19 3.01 -29.71
N ILE A 9 47.58 3.26 -28.45
CA ILE A 9 46.94 2.67 -27.27
C ILE A 9 45.56 3.31 -27.01
N CYS A 10 45.40 4.62 -27.22
CA CYS A 10 44.08 5.24 -27.16
C CYS A 10 43.17 4.80 -28.31
N GLN A 11 43.72 4.47 -29.49
CA GLN A 11 42.96 3.87 -30.60
C GLN A 11 42.66 2.37 -30.41
N LEU A 12 43.54 1.59 -29.76
CA LEU A 12 43.28 0.18 -29.44
C LEU A 12 42.32 0.00 -28.25
N LEU A 13 42.31 0.94 -27.29
CA LEU A 13 41.28 1.00 -26.26
C LEU A 13 39.94 1.48 -26.83
N SER A 14 39.91 2.39 -27.80
CA SER A 14 38.64 2.82 -28.43
C SER A 14 38.06 1.85 -29.47
N VAL A 15 38.84 0.88 -29.97
CA VAL A 15 38.32 -0.17 -30.88
C VAL A 15 37.75 -1.38 -30.12
N SER A 16 38.01 -1.50 -28.82
CA SER A 16 37.36 -2.52 -27.96
C SER A 16 36.02 -2.05 -27.37
N TYR A 17 35.76 -0.73 -27.36
CA TYR A 17 34.49 -0.14 -26.94
C TYR A 17 33.45 0.01 -28.06
N LEU A 18 33.77 -0.40 -29.29
CA LEU A 18 32.90 -0.22 -30.46
C LEU A 18 31.88 -1.37 -30.68
N PHE A 19 31.85 -2.39 -29.80
CA PHE A 19 30.88 -3.51 -29.91
C PHE A 19 30.35 -4.02 -28.54
N ALA A 20 30.43 -3.21 -27.47
CA ALA A 20 29.80 -3.54 -26.20
C ALA A 20 28.46 -2.80 -26.08
N ASP A 21 27.38 -3.47 -26.49
CA ASP A 21 26.02 -2.98 -26.28
C ASP A 21 25.61 -3.26 -24.82
N GLY A 22 25.26 -2.22 -24.07
CA GLY A 22 24.90 -2.27 -22.65
C GLY A 22 23.53 -2.91 -22.35
N VAL A 23 22.87 -2.40 -21.30
CA VAL A 23 21.52 -2.80 -20.87
C VAL A 23 20.48 -2.54 -21.96
N GLN A 24 19.36 -3.28 -21.94
CA GLN A 24 18.21 -3.06 -22.83
C GLN A 24 17.85 -1.56 -22.92
N THR A 25 17.63 -1.07 -24.14
CA THR A 25 17.29 0.34 -24.38
C THR A 25 15.81 0.49 -24.70
N GLU A 26 15.18 1.53 -24.16
CA GLU A 26 13.80 1.95 -24.47
C GLU A 26 13.80 3.37 -25.05
N ASN A 27 13.08 3.58 -26.15
CA ASN A 27 12.82 4.89 -26.72
C ASN A 27 11.31 5.15 -26.81
N ARG A 28 10.89 6.38 -26.50
CA ARG A 28 9.50 6.84 -26.62
C ARG A 28 9.39 7.95 -27.66
N THR A 29 8.44 7.79 -28.59
CA THR A 29 8.11 8.78 -29.62
C THR A 29 6.63 9.10 -29.55
N VAL A 30 6.27 10.37 -29.31
CA VAL A 30 4.88 10.83 -29.39
C VAL A 30 4.54 11.05 -30.87
N ILE A 31 3.55 10.32 -31.38
CA ILE A 31 3.14 10.37 -32.79
C ILE A 31 1.83 11.15 -33.00
N PHE A 32 1.02 11.31 -31.96
CA PHE A 32 -0.20 12.11 -32.01
C PHE A 32 -0.38 12.93 -30.73
N ILE A 33 -0.78 14.19 -30.90
CA ILE A 33 -1.40 15.03 -29.88
C ILE A 33 -2.55 15.82 -30.52
N PRO A 34 -3.60 16.19 -29.76
CA PRO A 34 -4.68 17.03 -30.27
C PRO A 34 -4.18 18.37 -30.82
N SER A 35 -4.74 18.81 -31.94
CA SER A 35 -4.38 20.06 -32.61
C SER A 35 -4.93 21.31 -31.90
N GLY A 36 -4.32 22.48 -32.12
CA GLY A 36 -4.94 23.77 -31.74
C GLY A 36 -4.96 24.10 -30.25
N GLY A 37 -4.18 23.37 -29.42
CA GLY A 37 -4.13 23.57 -27.96
C GLY A 37 -5.27 22.89 -27.19
N GLU A 38 -6.09 22.07 -27.86
CA GLU A 38 -7.06 21.20 -27.19
C GLU A 38 -6.34 20.16 -26.32
N LYS A 39 -6.93 19.79 -25.18
CA LYS A 39 -6.36 18.76 -24.29
C LYS A 39 -6.71 17.34 -24.71
N VAL A 40 -7.76 17.16 -25.52
CA VAL A 40 -8.33 15.86 -25.91
C VAL A 40 -8.86 15.91 -27.34
N HIS A 41 -8.76 14.79 -28.07
CA HIS A 41 -9.42 14.53 -29.34
C HIS A 41 -10.56 13.52 -29.10
N LEU A 42 -11.79 13.87 -29.44
CA LEU A 42 -12.94 13.01 -29.20
C LEU A 42 -13.10 11.97 -30.33
N LEU A 43 -12.74 10.72 -30.04
CA LEU A 43 -12.91 9.61 -30.96
C LEU A 43 -14.26 8.92 -30.72
N THR A 44 -15.22 9.07 -31.63
CA THR A 44 -16.55 8.45 -31.52
C THR A 44 -16.53 6.98 -31.95
N PRO A 45 -17.42 6.11 -31.45
CA PRO A 45 -17.53 4.73 -31.91
C PRO A 45 -17.77 4.64 -33.43
N GLY A 46 -16.98 3.82 -34.11
CA GLY A 46 -16.92 3.70 -35.58
C GLY A 46 -15.94 4.64 -36.28
N SER A 47 -15.35 5.60 -35.55
CA SER A 47 -14.37 6.56 -36.08
C SER A 47 -12.93 6.13 -35.80
N SER A 48 -11.99 6.75 -36.52
CA SER A 48 -10.56 6.44 -36.44
C SER A 48 -9.69 7.68 -36.44
N VAL A 49 -8.52 7.58 -35.83
CA VAL A 49 -7.40 8.50 -36.00
C VAL A 49 -6.29 7.80 -36.78
N SER A 50 -5.61 8.54 -37.66
CA SER A 50 -4.54 8.01 -38.50
C SER A 50 -3.29 8.87 -38.36
N GLU A 51 -2.14 8.24 -38.15
CA GLU A 51 -0.84 8.90 -38.12
C GLU A 51 0.15 8.21 -39.04
N THR A 52 0.89 9.00 -39.81
CA THR A 52 2.03 8.48 -40.58
C THR A 52 3.21 8.31 -39.64
N VAL A 53 3.70 7.08 -39.53
CA VAL A 53 4.82 6.71 -38.67
C VAL A 53 6.01 6.26 -39.52
N SER A 54 7.21 6.56 -39.02
CA SER A 54 8.47 6.13 -39.62
C SER A 54 9.29 5.41 -38.56
N PHE A 55 9.46 4.11 -38.74
CA PHE A 55 10.31 3.29 -37.88
C PHE A 55 11.70 3.25 -38.47
N LYS A 56 12.70 3.65 -37.68
CA LYS A 56 14.09 3.55 -38.08
C LYS A 56 14.50 2.08 -38.19
N GLN A 57 15.30 1.78 -39.21
CA GLN A 57 15.95 0.49 -39.30
C GLN A 57 17.13 0.48 -38.34
N GLU A 58 16.94 -0.15 -37.19
CA GLU A 58 18.02 -0.39 -36.23
C GLU A 58 18.92 -1.54 -36.70
N ALA A 59 20.17 -1.56 -36.24
CA ALA A 59 21.11 -2.64 -36.51
C ALA A 59 20.75 -3.97 -35.82
N TYR A 60 19.69 -3.96 -35.00
CA TYR A 60 19.23 -5.07 -34.18
C TYR A 60 17.69 -5.14 -34.17
N PRO A 61 17.08 -6.29 -33.82
CA PRO A 61 15.64 -6.41 -33.69
C PRO A 61 15.07 -5.51 -32.59
N VAL A 62 13.87 -4.98 -32.82
CA VAL A 62 13.18 -4.04 -31.91
C VAL A 62 11.75 -4.54 -31.66
N ARG A 63 11.33 -4.53 -30.41
CA ARG A 63 9.94 -4.74 -30.00
C ARG A 63 9.24 -3.39 -29.91
N ARG A 64 8.01 -3.31 -30.42
CA ARG A 64 7.26 -2.06 -30.49
C ARG A 64 5.92 -2.17 -29.77
N LEU A 65 5.60 -1.16 -28.98
CA LEU A 65 4.28 -1.00 -28.36
C LEU A 65 3.67 0.33 -28.79
N LEU A 66 2.39 0.32 -29.11
CA LEU A 66 1.58 1.53 -29.18
C LEU A 66 0.95 1.77 -27.81
N ARG A 67 1.31 2.86 -27.16
CA ARG A 67 0.64 3.36 -25.97
C ARG A 67 -0.43 4.36 -26.38
N VAL A 68 -1.64 4.15 -25.88
CA VAL A 68 -2.81 5.02 -26.11
C VAL A 68 -3.16 5.67 -24.79
N VAL A 69 -3.07 7.00 -24.71
CA VAL A 69 -3.38 7.76 -23.48
C VAL A 69 -4.71 8.48 -23.67
N GLY A 70 -5.63 8.35 -22.71
CA GLY A 70 -6.95 8.97 -22.78
C GLY A 70 -7.95 8.32 -21.83
N GLY A 71 -9.24 8.38 -22.13
CA GLY A 71 -10.24 7.65 -21.34
C GLY A 71 -11.61 7.65 -21.99
N VAL A 72 -12.44 6.67 -21.67
CA VAL A 72 -13.83 6.65 -22.15
C VAL A 72 -14.57 7.84 -21.52
N LYS A 73 -15.27 8.60 -22.36
CA LYS A 73 -16.21 9.64 -21.94
C LYS A 73 -17.48 8.98 -21.43
N MET A 74 -17.48 8.67 -20.13
CA MET A 74 -18.61 8.01 -19.48
C MET A 74 -19.87 8.89 -19.53
N PRO A 75 -21.07 8.34 -19.80
CA PRO A 75 -22.33 9.10 -19.81
C PRO A 75 -22.88 9.29 -18.40
N ALA A 76 -23.88 10.16 -18.21
CA ALA A 76 -24.67 10.18 -16.98
C ALA A 76 -25.32 8.80 -16.70
N PRO A 77 -25.35 8.33 -15.44
CA PRO A 77 -24.81 8.94 -14.22
C PRO A 77 -23.35 8.52 -13.89
N PHE A 78 -22.63 7.92 -14.83
CA PHE A 78 -21.27 7.36 -14.67
C PHE A 78 -20.14 8.33 -15.03
N GLU A 79 -20.46 9.59 -15.33
CA GLU A 79 -19.52 10.62 -15.81
C GLU A 79 -18.31 10.79 -14.89
N LYS A 80 -18.51 10.69 -13.57
CA LYS A 80 -17.44 10.80 -12.58
C LYS A 80 -16.67 9.48 -12.46
N ARG A 81 -15.35 9.56 -12.51
CA ARG A 81 -14.43 8.44 -12.33
C ARG A 81 -13.72 8.53 -10.97
N GLY A 82 -12.75 7.65 -10.74
CA GLY A 82 -12.00 7.55 -9.49
C GLY A 82 -12.44 6.39 -8.60
N GLU A 83 -11.64 6.13 -7.56
CA GLU A 83 -11.79 4.98 -6.65
C GLU A 83 -13.25 4.74 -6.23
N GLU A 84 -13.89 5.78 -5.72
CA GLU A 84 -15.22 5.69 -5.14
C GLU A 84 -16.34 5.53 -6.18
N MET A 85 -16.23 6.20 -7.33
CA MET A 85 -17.35 6.31 -8.26
C MET A 85 -17.55 5.02 -9.07
N PHE A 86 -16.47 4.33 -9.41
CA PHE A 86 -16.53 3.06 -10.13
C PHE A 86 -17.26 1.98 -9.31
N ARG A 87 -16.83 1.77 -8.07
CA ARG A 87 -17.42 0.74 -7.19
C ARG A 87 -18.90 0.99 -6.86
N ARG A 88 -19.38 2.23 -6.94
CA ARG A 88 -20.79 2.61 -6.74
C ARG A 88 -21.70 2.26 -7.94
N SER A 89 -21.14 1.87 -9.08
CA SER A 89 -21.92 1.64 -10.31
C SER A 89 -21.52 0.43 -11.15
N GLU A 90 -20.36 -0.19 -10.89
CA GLU A 90 -19.84 -1.37 -11.60
C GLU A 90 -20.89 -2.50 -11.71
N PHE A 91 -21.72 -2.65 -10.68
CA PHE A 91 -22.69 -3.74 -10.55
C PHE A 91 -24.04 -3.46 -11.22
N TYR A 92 -24.22 -2.32 -11.90
CA TYR A 92 -25.47 -2.09 -12.62
C TYR A 92 -25.53 -2.90 -13.92
N ILE A 93 -26.73 -3.39 -14.24
CA ILE A 93 -26.99 -4.17 -15.47
C ILE A 93 -27.21 -3.31 -16.72
N ASP A 94 -27.22 -1.97 -16.56
CA ASP A 94 -27.61 -0.98 -17.58
C ASP A 94 -26.91 -1.18 -18.94
N ASP A 95 -25.62 -1.53 -18.93
CA ASP A 95 -24.82 -1.72 -20.14
C ASP A 95 -25.28 -2.90 -21.02
N ASN A 96 -26.11 -3.80 -20.47
CA ASN A 96 -26.60 -5.00 -21.16
C ASN A 96 -28.12 -4.99 -21.34
N LEU A 97 -28.79 -3.87 -21.09
CA LEU A 97 -30.23 -3.74 -21.36
C LEU A 97 -30.46 -3.42 -22.85
N ASP A 98 -31.09 -4.35 -23.55
CA ASP A 98 -31.41 -4.23 -24.97
C ASP A 98 -32.93 -4.05 -25.16
N SER A 99 -33.34 -2.92 -25.75
CA SER A 99 -34.73 -2.59 -26.08
C SER A 99 -35.12 -2.91 -27.53
N VAL A 100 -34.19 -3.37 -28.37
CA VAL A 100 -34.43 -3.75 -29.76
C VAL A 100 -34.84 -5.21 -29.83
N HIS A 101 -34.14 -6.08 -29.10
CA HIS A 101 -34.38 -7.53 -29.10
C HIS A 101 -35.38 -7.99 -28.05
N VAL A 102 -36.57 -7.41 -28.07
CA VAL A 102 -37.66 -7.69 -27.11
C VAL A 102 -38.95 -8.17 -27.80
N LYS A 103 -39.85 -8.76 -27.02
CA LYS A 103 -41.19 -9.18 -27.48
C LYS A 103 -42.30 -8.98 -26.45
N LYS A 104 -42.06 -9.17 -25.14
CA LYS A 104 -43.07 -8.95 -24.08
C LYS A 104 -42.65 -7.88 -23.07
N ASP A 105 -41.35 -7.66 -22.86
CA ASP A 105 -40.83 -6.69 -21.90
C ASP A 105 -40.26 -5.43 -22.60
N LYS A 106 -40.03 -4.36 -21.81
CA LYS A 106 -39.36 -3.13 -22.29
C LYS A 106 -37.88 -3.39 -22.62
N TYR A 107 -37.25 -4.29 -21.87
CA TYR A 107 -35.85 -4.66 -22.02
C TYR A 107 -35.67 -6.17 -21.93
N SER A 108 -34.74 -6.68 -22.75
CA SER A 108 -34.09 -7.97 -22.55
C SER A 108 -32.70 -7.71 -21.97
N LEU A 109 -32.18 -8.67 -21.21
CA LEU A 109 -30.80 -8.67 -20.76
C LEU A 109 -29.95 -9.44 -21.79
N TYR A 110 -28.91 -8.78 -22.28
CA TYR A 110 -28.00 -9.30 -23.29
C TYR A 110 -26.76 -9.93 -22.63
N PHE A 111 -26.38 -11.11 -23.09
CA PHE A 111 -25.15 -11.79 -22.70
C PHE A 111 -24.35 -12.15 -23.93
N LYS A 112 -23.06 -11.81 -23.92
CA LYS A 112 -22.08 -12.26 -24.92
C LYS A 112 -20.87 -12.84 -24.20
N GLY A 113 -20.53 -14.07 -24.56
CA GLY A 113 -19.44 -14.84 -23.97
C GLY A 113 -18.40 -15.23 -25.01
N GLU A 114 -17.17 -15.45 -24.53
CA GLU A 114 -16.00 -15.87 -25.32
C GLU A 114 -15.28 -17.01 -24.58
N ASP A 115 -16.05 -17.95 -24.02
CA ASP A 115 -15.59 -19.06 -23.17
C ASP A 115 -14.69 -18.62 -22.00
N ASN A 116 -14.98 -17.43 -21.46
CA ASN A 116 -14.18 -16.91 -20.37
C ASN A 116 -14.42 -17.72 -19.09
N ASN A 117 -13.35 -17.92 -18.32
CA ASN A 117 -13.42 -18.64 -17.06
C ASN A 117 -14.08 -17.84 -15.92
N PHE A 118 -14.66 -16.67 -16.18
CA PHE A 118 -15.32 -15.81 -15.20
C PHE A 118 -16.80 -15.63 -15.45
N GLU A 119 -17.52 -15.40 -14.35
CA GLU A 119 -18.96 -15.29 -14.37
C GLU A 119 -19.45 -14.03 -15.07
N ARG A 120 -20.53 -14.14 -15.83
CA ARG A 120 -21.34 -13.01 -16.31
C ARG A 120 -22.77 -13.23 -15.84
N HIS A 121 -23.08 -12.72 -14.66
CA HIS A 121 -24.34 -12.99 -13.97
C HIS A 121 -25.08 -11.71 -13.59
N ALA A 122 -26.40 -11.77 -13.62
CA ALA A 122 -27.28 -10.83 -12.94
C ALA A 122 -28.03 -11.56 -11.82
N TYR A 123 -28.12 -10.89 -10.67
CA TYR A 123 -28.64 -11.44 -9.43
C TYR A 123 -29.84 -10.66 -8.90
N TYR A 124 -30.80 -11.36 -8.31
CA TYR A 124 -31.98 -10.77 -7.67
C TYR A 124 -32.41 -11.58 -6.45
N ARG A 125 -32.82 -10.91 -5.37
CA ARG A 125 -33.32 -11.56 -4.15
C ARG A 125 -34.83 -11.54 -4.11
N ILE A 126 -35.44 -12.68 -3.81
CA ILE A 126 -36.88 -12.85 -3.65
C ILE A 126 -37.15 -13.19 -2.18
N SER A 127 -37.98 -12.39 -1.53
CA SER A 127 -38.41 -12.66 -0.16
C SER A 127 -39.19 -13.96 -0.09
N GLY A 128 -38.90 -14.81 0.91
CA GLY A 128 -39.64 -16.05 1.13
C GLY A 128 -41.10 -15.81 1.54
N ASP A 129 -41.46 -14.63 2.03
CA ASP A 129 -42.85 -14.26 2.34
C ASP A 129 -43.74 -14.26 1.07
N LEU A 130 -43.13 -14.17 -0.11
CA LEU A 130 -43.80 -14.23 -1.40
C LEU A 130 -43.92 -15.67 -1.94
N LEU A 131 -43.14 -16.61 -1.41
CA LEU A 131 -43.05 -18.00 -1.87
C LEU A 131 -43.91 -18.92 -1.01
N LYS A 132 -44.62 -19.85 -1.65
CA LYS A 132 -45.44 -20.87 -0.97
C LYS A 132 -44.84 -22.27 -1.16
N PRO A 133 -45.05 -23.21 -0.22
CA PRO A 133 -44.72 -24.61 -0.46
C PRO A 133 -45.44 -25.16 -1.70
N GLY A 134 -44.82 -26.16 -2.33
CA GLY A 134 -45.38 -26.86 -3.48
C GLY A 134 -44.79 -26.40 -4.81
N GLU A 135 -45.54 -26.58 -5.89
CA GLU A 135 -45.05 -26.37 -7.25
C GLU A 135 -44.69 -24.89 -7.52
N LEU A 136 -43.49 -24.66 -8.03
CA LEU A 136 -43.01 -23.39 -8.59
C LEU A 136 -42.66 -23.61 -10.06
N THR A 137 -43.39 -22.95 -10.95
CA THR A 137 -43.05 -22.90 -12.37
C THR A 137 -42.28 -21.63 -12.67
N VAL A 138 -41.08 -21.77 -13.25
CA VAL A 138 -40.21 -20.66 -13.63
C VAL A 138 -40.11 -20.62 -15.14
N THR A 139 -40.40 -19.46 -15.72
CA THR A 139 -40.43 -19.27 -17.17
C THR A 139 -39.55 -18.11 -17.57
N LEU A 140 -38.62 -18.34 -18.50
CA LEU A 140 -38.05 -17.28 -19.33
C LEU A 140 -39.00 -17.07 -20.50
N PRO A 141 -39.76 -15.97 -20.52
CA PRO A 141 -40.89 -15.83 -21.42
C PRO A 141 -40.47 -15.61 -22.88
N VAL A 142 -39.24 -15.15 -23.08
CA VAL A 142 -38.59 -14.91 -24.37
C VAL A 142 -37.08 -15.13 -24.20
N VAL A 143 -36.53 -16.03 -25.01
CA VAL A 143 -35.10 -16.30 -25.14
C VAL A 143 -34.75 -16.29 -26.63
N LYS A 144 -33.76 -15.50 -27.03
CA LYS A 144 -33.15 -15.50 -28.37
C LYS A 144 -31.68 -15.87 -28.22
N ARG A 145 -31.15 -16.67 -29.14
CA ARG A 145 -29.77 -17.17 -29.06
C ARG A 145 -29.11 -17.10 -30.42
N GLN A 146 -27.82 -16.80 -30.42
CA GLN A 146 -26.97 -16.84 -31.59
C GLN A 146 -25.67 -17.53 -31.21
N ASP A 147 -25.50 -18.74 -31.74
CA ASP A 147 -24.33 -19.61 -31.57
C ASP A 147 -23.94 -19.84 -30.11
N LEU A 148 -24.95 -19.84 -29.22
CA LEU A 148 -24.75 -20.07 -27.80
C LEU A 148 -24.20 -21.47 -27.58
N SER A 149 -23.03 -21.57 -26.97
CA SER A 149 -22.41 -22.84 -26.58
C SER A 149 -21.86 -22.72 -25.16
N VAL A 150 -21.77 -23.86 -24.46
CA VAL A 150 -21.26 -23.94 -23.09
C VAL A 150 -20.19 -25.03 -23.06
N SER A 151 -18.99 -24.67 -22.64
CA SER A 151 -17.85 -25.57 -22.52
C SER A 151 -17.95 -26.46 -21.27
N ALA A 152 -17.11 -27.49 -21.21
CA ALA A 152 -17.07 -28.38 -20.05
C ALA A 152 -16.74 -27.62 -18.76
N GLY A 153 -17.54 -27.82 -17.71
CA GLY A 153 -17.41 -27.07 -16.45
C GLY A 153 -18.07 -25.69 -16.46
N GLY A 154 -18.67 -25.28 -17.59
CA GLY A 154 -19.47 -24.08 -17.73
C GLY A 154 -20.95 -24.27 -17.46
N ASP A 155 -21.66 -23.16 -17.50
CA ASP A 155 -23.12 -23.11 -17.39
C ASP A 155 -23.69 -21.89 -18.13
N PHE A 156 -24.95 -21.96 -18.54
CA PHE A 156 -25.72 -20.79 -18.93
C PHE A 156 -27.22 -21.03 -18.73
N GLY A 157 -27.85 -20.27 -17.84
CA GLY A 157 -29.26 -20.46 -17.54
C GLY A 157 -29.75 -19.67 -16.33
N VAL A 158 -30.75 -20.23 -15.65
CA VAL A 158 -31.31 -19.67 -14.42
C VAL A 158 -31.03 -20.62 -13.26
N GLN A 159 -30.44 -20.06 -12.21
CA GLN A 159 -30.20 -20.73 -10.94
C GLN A 159 -31.04 -20.05 -9.84
N ILE A 160 -31.66 -20.84 -8.97
CA ILE A 160 -32.37 -20.37 -7.78
C ILE A 160 -31.75 -21.06 -6.57
N GLU A 161 -31.03 -20.27 -5.79
CA GLU A 161 -30.51 -20.66 -4.48
C GLU A 161 -31.62 -20.49 -3.45
N LEU A 162 -31.93 -21.54 -2.70
CA LEU A 162 -32.93 -21.52 -1.64
C LEU A 162 -32.25 -21.52 -0.28
N PHE A 163 -32.66 -20.60 0.58
CA PHE A 163 -32.22 -20.52 1.96
C PHE A 163 -33.41 -20.85 2.87
N TYR A 164 -33.23 -21.81 3.77
CA TYR A 164 -34.28 -22.25 4.67
C TYR A 164 -34.30 -21.45 5.97
N LYS A 165 -35.46 -21.40 6.61
CA LYS A 165 -35.65 -20.86 7.95
C LYS A 165 -34.86 -21.72 8.93
N LYS A 166 -33.90 -21.10 9.62
CA LYS A 166 -33.07 -21.72 10.66
C LYS A 166 -33.09 -20.83 11.91
N PRO A 167 -32.97 -21.39 13.13
CA PRO A 167 -32.78 -20.59 14.33
C PRO A 167 -31.63 -19.59 14.15
N GLY A 168 -31.90 -18.30 14.41
CA GLY A 168 -30.91 -17.21 14.29
C GLY A 168 -30.64 -16.68 12.88
N ARG A 169 -31.24 -17.24 11.81
CA ARG A 169 -31.09 -16.69 10.45
C ARG A 169 -32.11 -15.58 10.21
N TYR A 170 -31.64 -14.42 9.74
CA TYR A 170 -32.51 -13.34 9.28
C TYR A 170 -33.20 -13.71 7.96
N LYS A 171 -34.45 -13.25 7.76
CA LYS A 171 -35.32 -13.72 6.66
C LYS A 171 -34.76 -13.46 5.25
N ASP A 172 -33.94 -12.42 5.10
CA ASP A 172 -33.35 -12.05 3.80
C ASP A 172 -31.84 -12.37 3.70
N ASP A 173 -31.27 -13.10 4.66
CA ASP A 173 -29.85 -13.40 4.72
C ASP A 173 -29.44 -14.49 3.73
N ILE A 174 -28.50 -14.14 2.84
CA ILE A 174 -27.95 -15.03 1.80
C ILE A 174 -26.44 -15.29 1.98
N TYR A 175 -25.88 -14.98 3.15
CA TYR A 175 -24.43 -15.04 3.38
C TYR A 175 -23.85 -16.46 3.32
N ASP A 176 -24.59 -17.44 3.84
CA ASP A 176 -24.15 -18.84 3.90
C ASP A 176 -24.19 -19.52 2.52
N CYS A 177 -23.74 -20.78 2.46
CA CYS A 177 -24.08 -21.64 1.33
C CYS A 177 -25.61 -21.86 1.28
N PRO A 178 -26.20 -21.94 0.08
CA PRO A 178 -27.62 -22.25 -0.05
C PRO A 178 -27.94 -23.67 0.46
N ASP A 179 -29.14 -23.84 1.00
CA ASP A 179 -29.61 -25.14 1.50
C ASP A 179 -30.08 -26.05 0.37
N SER A 180 -30.48 -25.46 -0.75
CA SER A 180 -30.83 -26.18 -1.98
C SER A 180 -30.60 -25.29 -3.20
N LEU A 181 -30.33 -25.93 -4.32
CA LEU A 181 -30.06 -25.26 -5.59
C LEU A 181 -30.98 -25.84 -6.65
N LEU A 182 -31.78 -24.97 -7.25
CA LEU A 182 -32.59 -25.27 -8.42
C LEU A 182 -31.89 -24.68 -9.63
N TYR A 183 -31.82 -25.43 -10.73
CA TYR A 183 -31.19 -24.97 -11.95
C TYR A 183 -32.00 -25.43 -13.15
N PHE A 184 -32.13 -24.55 -14.15
CA PHE A 184 -32.51 -24.98 -15.48
C PHE A 184 -31.69 -24.25 -16.55
N PRO A 185 -31.12 -25.01 -17.51
CA PRO A 185 -30.28 -24.45 -18.55
C PRO A 185 -31.11 -23.78 -19.64
N VAL A 186 -30.53 -22.76 -20.27
CA VAL A 186 -30.99 -22.29 -21.57
C VAL A 186 -30.36 -23.21 -22.63
N PRO A 187 -31.15 -23.74 -23.60
CA PRO A 187 -30.60 -24.64 -24.61
C PRO A 187 -29.46 -24.00 -25.42
N ALA A 188 -28.45 -24.78 -25.81
CA ALA A 188 -27.39 -24.34 -26.72
C ALA A 188 -27.86 -24.25 -28.18
N GLY A 189 -27.15 -23.48 -29.00
CA GLY A 189 -27.38 -23.27 -30.42
C GLY A 189 -28.07 -21.94 -30.75
N SER A 190 -28.35 -21.77 -32.05
CA SER A 190 -29.01 -20.58 -32.61
C SER A 190 -30.53 -20.76 -32.65
N GLY A 191 -31.28 -19.69 -32.40
CA GLY A 191 -32.75 -19.74 -32.46
C GLY A 191 -33.43 -18.38 -32.34
N LYS A 192 -34.61 -18.27 -32.97
CA LYS A 192 -35.53 -17.14 -32.77
C LYS A 192 -36.12 -17.15 -31.36
N TYR A 193 -36.97 -16.17 -31.05
CA TYR A 193 -37.67 -16.08 -29.78
C TYR A 193 -38.44 -17.37 -29.43
N GLN A 194 -38.02 -18.00 -28.34
CA GLN A 194 -38.68 -19.16 -27.75
C GLN A 194 -38.94 -18.94 -26.26
N GLN A 195 -39.88 -19.70 -25.71
CA GLN A 195 -40.10 -19.76 -24.27
C GLN A 195 -39.33 -20.95 -23.70
N VAL A 196 -38.72 -20.77 -22.52
CA VAL A 196 -38.09 -21.86 -21.76
C VAL A 196 -38.74 -21.91 -20.38
N THR A 197 -39.23 -23.09 -19.98
CA THR A 197 -39.98 -23.28 -18.74
C THR A 197 -39.47 -24.51 -18.00
N GLN A 198 -39.30 -24.39 -16.69
CA GLN A 198 -39.00 -25.51 -15.79
C GLN A 198 -39.90 -25.42 -14.56
N THR A 199 -40.33 -26.58 -14.06
CA THR A 199 -41.10 -26.71 -12.83
C THR A 199 -40.24 -27.34 -11.73
N PHE A 200 -40.34 -26.79 -10.53
CA PHE A 200 -39.67 -27.22 -9.32
C PHE A 200 -40.66 -27.40 -8.18
N VAL A 201 -40.26 -28.06 -7.10
CA VAL A 201 -41.05 -28.19 -5.87
C VAL A 201 -40.33 -27.47 -4.74
N LEU A 202 -41.00 -26.48 -4.14
CA LEU A 202 -40.50 -25.74 -2.99
C LEU A 202 -40.93 -26.38 -1.67
N PRO A 203 -40.06 -26.41 -0.65
CA PRO A 203 -40.43 -26.80 0.70
C PRO A 203 -41.21 -25.67 1.40
N ASP A 204 -41.77 -25.96 2.57
CA ASP A 204 -42.57 -25.03 3.38
C ASP A 204 -41.75 -24.06 4.24
N ASN A 205 -40.45 -24.29 4.31
CA ASN A 205 -39.53 -23.59 5.21
C ASN A 205 -38.58 -22.63 4.48
N VAL A 206 -38.85 -22.19 3.26
CA VAL A 206 -38.01 -21.20 2.55
C VAL A 206 -38.04 -19.84 3.29
N ALA A 207 -36.87 -19.30 3.62
CA ALA A 207 -36.69 -17.96 4.20
C ALA A 207 -36.55 -16.91 3.09
N CYS A 208 -35.68 -17.16 2.10
CA CYS A 208 -35.56 -16.35 0.90
C CYS A 208 -35.02 -17.22 -0.25
N ALA A 209 -35.17 -16.69 -1.47
CA ALA A 209 -34.58 -17.28 -2.67
C ALA A 209 -33.69 -16.24 -3.35
N PHE A 210 -32.56 -16.69 -3.89
CA PHE A 210 -31.61 -15.86 -4.61
C PHE A 210 -31.48 -16.35 -6.04
N LEU A 211 -31.97 -15.52 -6.96
CA LEU A 211 -32.07 -15.80 -8.38
C LEU A 211 -30.82 -15.29 -9.09
N ARG A 212 -30.25 -16.13 -9.96
CA ARG A 212 -29.15 -15.79 -10.87
C ARG A 212 -29.58 -16.11 -12.30
N ILE A 213 -29.23 -15.23 -13.24
CA ILE A 213 -29.31 -15.48 -14.68
C ILE A 213 -27.97 -15.16 -15.36
N GLY A 214 -27.58 -15.98 -16.32
CA GLY A 214 -26.32 -15.85 -17.07
C GLY A 214 -25.48 -17.12 -16.99
N GLY A 215 -24.16 -17.00 -17.15
CA GLY A 215 -23.28 -18.16 -17.18
C GLY A 215 -21.78 -17.90 -17.01
N THR A 216 -21.02 -18.99 -16.99
CA THR A 216 -19.55 -19.06 -17.03
C THR A 216 -19.12 -20.06 -18.11
N HIS A 217 -17.96 -19.87 -18.76
CA HIS A 217 -17.49 -20.77 -19.82
C HIS A 217 -18.52 -20.99 -20.95
N PHE A 218 -19.11 -19.89 -21.42
CA PHE A 218 -20.03 -19.90 -22.54
C PHE A 218 -19.53 -18.98 -23.66
N SER A 219 -19.90 -19.32 -24.90
CA SER A 219 -19.60 -18.57 -26.11
C SER A 219 -20.87 -18.23 -26.88
N GLY A 220 -20.80 -17.18 -27.70
CA GLY A 220 -21.94 -16.70 -28.47
C GLY A 220 -22.81 -15.72 -27.68
N GLU A 221 -24.04 -15.52 -28.16
CA GLU A 221 -24.93 -14.45 -27.70
C GLU A 221 -26.29 -14.98 -27.24
N CYS A 222 -26.84 -14.36 -26.20
CA CYS A 222 -28.16 -14.68 -25.69
C CYS A 222 -28.89 -13.44 -25.18
N TRP A 223 -30.16 -13.32 -25.54
CA TRP A 223 -31.09 -12.32 -25.00
C TRP A 223 -32.17 -13.02 -24.20
N VAL A 224 -32.42 -12.53 -22.99
CA VAL A 224 -33.41 -13.08 -22.07
C VAL A 224 -34.29 -11.97 -21.53
N GLU A 225 -35.61 -12.14 -21.61
CA GLU A 225 -36.55 -11.28 -20.88
C GLU A 225 -36.70 -11.75 -19.42
N ALA A 226 -37.25 -10.88 -18.57
CA ALA A 226 -37.19 -11.09 -17.12
C ALA A 226 -37.91 -12.40 -16.71
N PRO A 227 -37.34 -13.21 -15.80
CA PRO A 227 -37.97 -14.45 -15.37
C PRO A 227 -39.36 -14.25 -14.75
N ARG A 228 -40.30 -15.14 -15.06
CA ARG A 228 -41.65 -15.19 -14.49
C ARG A 228 -41.78 -16.39 -13.56
N LEU A 229 -41.97 -16.13 -12.27
CA LEU A 229 -42.19 -17.14 -11.24
C LEU A 229 -43.70 -17.26 -10.99
N VAL A 230 -44.26 -18.46 -11.15
CA VAL A 230 -45.71 -18.71 -11.05
C VAL A 230 -45.97 -19.85 -10.06
N GLN A 231 -46.89 -19.61 -9.11
CA GLN A 231 -47.44 -20.61 -8.20
C GLN A 231 -48.96 -20.50 -8.19
N ASN A 232 -49.67 -21.64 -8.18
CA ASN A 232 -51.15 -21.67 -8.19
C ASN A 232 -51.75 -20.80 -9.31
N LYS A 233 -51.13 -20.82 -10.50
CA LYS A 233 -51.51 -20.02 -11.68
C LYS A 233 -51.42 -18.49 -11.49
N LYS A 234 -50.77 -18.01 -10.43
CA LYS A 234 -50.52 -16.58 -10.16
C LYS A 234 -49.03 -16.29 -10.16
N GLN A 235 -48.65 -15.13 -10.70
CA GLN A 235 -47.27 -14.66 -10.63
C GLN A 235 -46.91 -14.30 -9.18
N VAL A 236 -45.75 -14.77 -8.72
CA VAL A 236 -45.23 -14.56 -7.35
C VAL A 236 -44.90 -13.09 -7.10
N CYS A 237 -44.08 -12.50 -7.98
CA CYS A 237 -43.64 -11.11 -7.92
C CYS A 237 -43.27 -10.59 -9.31
N SER A 238 -43.14 -9.27 -9.44
CA SER A 238 -42.61 -8.61 -10.64
C SER A 238 -41.15 -8.24 -10.40
N ILE A 239 -40.25 -8.70 -11.29
CA ILE A 239 -38.80 -8.49 -11.19
C ILE A 239 -38.22 -7.98 -12.52
N PRO A 240 -38.77 -6.88 -13.07
CA PRO A 240 -38.45 -6.43 -14.42
C PRO A 240 -36.97 -6.06 -14.54
N PHE A 241 -36.40 -6.27 -15.73
CA PHE A 241 -35.16 -5.60 -16.11
C PHE A 241 -35.49 -4.14 -16.42
N ALA A 242 -34.83 -3.23 -15.71
CA ALA A 242 -35.02 -1.79 -15.83
C ALA A 242 -33.68 -1.09 -15.65
N LYS A 243 -33.55 0.14 -16.14
CA LYS A 243 -32.37 0.98 -15.90
C LYS A 243 -32.29 1.38 -14.44
N PHE A 244 -31.10 1.70 -13.95
CA PHE A 244 -30.92 2.13 -12.55
C PHE A 244 -31.76 3.36 -12.19
N ALA A 245 -31.93 4.30 -13.13
CA ALA A 245 -32.77 5.49 -12.96
C ALA A 245 -34.27 5.17 -12.87
N ASP A 246 -34.69 4.03 -13.43
CA ASP A 246 -36.09 3.58 -13.48
C ASP A 246 -36.40 2.56 -12.36
N LYS A 247 -35.49 2.36 -11.39
CA LYS A 247 -35.69 1.37 -10.32
C LYS A 247 -36.90 1.73 -9.46
N THR A 248 -37.62 0.70 -9.04
CA THR A 248 -38.83 0.82 -8.20
C THR A 248 -38.61 0.35 -6.76
N ASP A 249 -37.45 -0.24 -6.48
CA ASP A 249 -37.01 -0.70 -5.17
C ASP A 249 -35.53 -0.31 -5.00
N ASP A 250 -35.23 0.44 -3.94
CA ASP A 250 -33.88 0.92 -3.63
C ASP A 250 -32.98 -0.17 -3.01
N TYR A 251 -33.56 -1.29 -2.55
CA TYR A 251 -32.87 -2.38 -1.87
C TYR A 251 -32.85 -3.70 -2.67
N ASN A 252 -33.89 -4.00 -3.46
CA ASN A 252 -33.92 -5.19 -4.33
C ASN A 252 -33.95 -4.79 -5.81
N TYR A 253 -32.78 -4.41 -6.32
CA TYR A 253 -32.51 -4.18 -7.74
C TYR A 253 -31.54 -5.24 -8.30
N TRP A 254 -31.64 -5.52 -9.60
CA TRP A 254 -30.76 -6.47 -10.27
C TRP A 254 -29.29 -6.05 -10.16
N THR A 255 -28.47 -6.90 -9.57
CA THR A 255 -27.03 -6.67 -9.36
C THR A 255 -26.24 -7.54 -10.33
N GLY A 256 -25.44 -6.93 -11.19
CA GLY A 256 -24.57 -7.58 -12.17
C GLY A 256 -23.17 -7.86 -11.65
N CYS A 257 -22.55 -8.95 -12.11
CA CYS A 257 -21.13 -9.25 -11.95
C CYS A 257 -20.50 -9.47 -13.33
N ASN A 258 -19.40 -8.75 -13.62
CA ASN A 258 -18.76 -8.68 -14.95
C ASN A 258 -19.72 -8.31 -16.10
N LEU A 259 -20.70 -7.44 -15.82
CA LEU A 259 -21.65 -6.93 -16.80
C LEU A 259 -21.35 -5.48 -17.24
N SER A 260 -20.50 -4.74 -16.54
CA SER A 260 -20.10 -3.38 -16.96
C SER A 260 -19.22 -3.40 -18.22
N THR A 261 -19.81 -3.35 -19.42
CA THR A 261 -19.09 -3.34 -20.72
C THR A 261 -18.56 -1.97 -21.10
N ARG A 262 -19.06 -0.89 -20.48
CA ARG A 262 -18.60 0.49 -20.74
C ARG A 262 -17.10 0.69 -20.50
N SER A 263 -16.53 -0.10 -19.61
CA SER A 263 -15.10 -0.11 -19.29
C SER A 263 -14.28 -1.06 -20.19
N TRP A 264 -14.88 -1.66 -21.22
CA TRP A 264 -14.21 -2.59 -22.14
C TRP A 264 -14.41 -2.17 -23.60
N PRO A 265 -14.00 -0.96 -24.01
CA PRO A 265 -14.07 -0.53 -25.40
C PRO A 265 -13.33 -1.52 -26.32
N ARG A 266 -13.89 -1.74 -27.52
CA ARG A 266 -13.28 -2.58 -28.54
C ARG A 266 -12.47 -1.73 -29.49
N TRP A 267 -11.22 -2.10 -29.72
CA TRP A 267 -10.26 -1.38 -30.53
C TRP A 267 -9.85 -2.20 -31.74
N LYS A 268 -9.53 -1.50 -32.82
CA LYS A 268 -8.90 -2.06 -34.01
C LYS A 268 -7.73 -1.18 -34.43
N LEU A 269 -6.59 -1.79 -34.71
CA LEU A 269 -5.40 -1.11 -35.22
C LEU A 269 -5.05 -1.68 -36.60
N ASP A 270 -4.99 -0.80 -37.59
CA ASP A 270 -4.53 -1.13 -38.94
C ASP A 270 -3.18 -0.45 -39.21
N PHE A 271 -2.28 -1.15 -39.92
CA PHE A 271 -1.03 -0.59 -40.47
C PHE A 271 -1.01 -0.81 -41.98
N ASN A 272 -0.89 0.26 -42.78
CA ASN A 272 -0.99 0.22 -44.24
C ASN A 272 -2.23 -0.57 -44.75
N GLY A 273 -3.36 -0.39 -44.06
CA GLY A 273 -4.63 -1.05 -44.38
C GLY A 273 -4.77 -2.50 -43.93
N THR A 274 -3.74 -3.09 -43.30
CA THR A 274 -3.79 -4.45 -42.74
C THR A 274 -4.04 -4.40 -41.24
N THR A 275 -5.01 -5.18 -40.75
CA THR A 275 -5.31 -5.26 -39.32
C THR A 275 -4.22 -6.01 -38.56
N VAL A 276 -3.62 -5.32 -37.59
CA VAL A 276 -2.54 -5.85 -36.76
C VAL A 276 -2.97 -6.12 -35.32
N TYR A 277 -4.09 -5.53 -34.89
CA TYR A 277 -4.73 -5.82 -33.60
C TYR A 277 -6.23 -5.59 -33.69
N GLU A 278 -7.02 -6.45 -33.03
CA GLU A 278 -8.44 -6.22 -32.77
C GLU A 278 -8.85 -6.89 -31.46
N GLY A 279 -9.49 -6.15 -30.54
CA GLY A 279 -9.94 -6.72 -29.26
C GLY A 279 -10.47 -5.69 -28.26
N ASN A 280 -11.09 -6.19 -27.18
CA ASN A 280 -11.55 -5.35 -26.06
C ASN A 280 -10.38 -5.09 -25.10
N ILE A 281 -10.17 -3.83 -24.72
CA ILE A 281 -9.15 -3.43 -23.74
C ILE A 281 -9.84 -2.72 -22.58
N PHE A 282 -9.41 -3.00 -21.36
CA PHE A 282 -9.96 -2.35 -20.17
C PHE A 282 -9.61 -0.86 -20.12
N ASP A 283 -10.61 -0.03 -19.94
CA ASP A 283 -10.47 1.38 -19.61
C ASP A 283 -10.65 1.56 -18.09
N ARG A 284 -9.52 1.73 -17.41
CA ARG A 284 -9.42 1.73 -15.95
C ARG A 284 -10.18 2.87 -15.29
N ALA A 285 -10.55 2.73 -14.02
CA ALA A 285 -11.40 3.68 -13.30
C ALA A 285 -10.76 5.04 -12.91
N SER A 286 -9.90 5.64 -13.72
CA SER A 286 -9.24 6.92 -13.47
C SER A 286 -9.72 8.01 -14.44
N ASP A 287 -9.56 9.29 -14.07
CA ASP A 287 -9.90 10.41 -14.97
C ASP A 287 -9.14 10.31 -16.30
N ILE A 288 -7.94 9.76 -16.26
CA ILE A 288 -7.13 9.47 -17.43
C ILE A 288 -6.49 8.09 -17.26
N ALA A 289 -6.59 7.29 -18.31
CA ALA A 289 -6.04 5.96 -18.44
C ALA A 289 -4.96 5.95 -19.51
N ASP A 290 -4.24 4.84 -19.54
CA ASP A 290 -3.50 4.41 -20.73
C ASP A 290 -3.68 2.90 -20.94
N PHE A 291 -3.30 2.44 -22.12
CA PHE A 291 -3.14 1.01 -22.39
C PHE A 291 -2.11 0.81 -23.51
N TYR A 292 -1.64 -0.42 -23.64
CA TYR A 292 -0.58 -0.79 -24.56
C TYR A 292 -1.06 -1.85 -25.54
N ILE A 293 -0.76 -1.67 -26.82
CA ILE A 293 -0.95 -2.66 -27.87
C ILE A 293 0.44 -3.07 -28.37
N LEU A 294 0.79 -4.35 -28.21
CA LEU A 294 2.02 -4.90 -28.79
C LEU A 294 1.87 -4.94 -30.31
N LEU A 295 2.84 -4.35 -31.03
CA LEU A 295 2.83 -4.34 -32.49
C LEU A 295 3.59 -5.57 -33.04
N PRO A 296 3.03 -6.28 -34.03
CA PRO A 296 3.70 -7.43 -34.64
C PRO A 296 4.93 -6.98 -35.46
N ALA A 297 5.88 -7.89 -35.66
CA ALA A 297 7.12 -7.62 -36.41
C ALA A 297 6.88 -7.16 -37.86
N SER A 298 5.70 -7.41 -38.42
CA SER A 298 5.29 -6.91 -39.74
C SER A 298 5.11 -5.39 -39.79
N VAL A 299 4.97 -4.71 -38.65
CA VAL A 299 4.90 -3.25 -38.55
C VAL A 299 6.32 -2.68 -38.53
N GLN A 300 6.79 -2.22 -39.68
CA GLN A 300 8.15 -1.72 -39.89
C GLN A 300 8.21 -0.73 -41.07
N GLY A 301 9.29 0.05 -41.15
CA GLY A 301 9.50 1.04 -42.19
C GLY A 301 8.57 2.26 -42.07
N ASN A 302 8.15 2.81 -43.19
CA ASN A 302 7.19 3.92 -43.24
C ASN A 302 5.79 3.38 -43.52
N GLY A 303 4.79 3.92 -42.82
CA GLY A 303 3.41 3.56 -43.10
C GLY A 303 2.40 4.35 -42.28
N ASP A 304 1.13 4.13 -42.59
CA ASP A 304 0.01 4.78 -41.91
C ASP A 304 -0.56 3.84 -40.84
N LEU A 305 -0.52 4.29 -39.60
CA LEU A 305 -1.11 3.64 -38.44
C LEU A 305 -2.49 4.23 -38.22
N LYS A 306 -3.53 3.39 -38.23
CA LYS A 306 -4.92 3.79 -38.06
C LYS A 306 -5.54 3.09 -36.86
N LEU A 307 -5.79 3.85 -35.80
CA LEU A 307 -6.48 3.36 -34.60
C LEU A 307 -7.98 3.68 -34.70
N THR A 308 -8.82 2.65 -34.61
CA THR A 308 -10.28 2.75 -34.72
C THR A 308 -10.93 2.29 -33.43
N LEU A 309 -11.83 3.10 -32.88
CA LEU A 309 -12.72 2.70 -31.80
C LEU A 309 -13.93 2.00 -32.42
N LEU A 310 -14.08 0.70 -32.21
CA LEU A 310 -15.15 -0.08 -32.85
C LEU A 310 -16.49 0.15 -32.14
N LYS A 311 -17.57 0.19 -32.94
CA LYS A 311 -18.94 0.12 -32.45
C LYS A 311 -19.35 -1.35 -32.36
N GLU A 312 -19.65 -1.84 -31.17
CA GLU A 312 -20.25 -3.16 -30.97
C GLU A 312 -21.78 -3.04 -30.98
N ASP A 313 -22.45 -3.90 -31.74
CA ASP A 313 -23.91 -3.99 -31.72
C ASP A 313 -24.38 -4.55 -30.37
N ASN A 314 -25.48 -3.99 -29.83
CA ASN A 314 -26.12 -4.40 -28.57
C ASN A 314 -25.27 -4.26 -27.28
N ARG A 315 -24.07 -3.70 -27.35
CA ARG A 315 -23.28 -3.29 -26.18
C ARG A 315 -23.21 -1.77 -26.06
N ALA A 316 -23.02 -1.30 -24.84
CA ALA A 316 -22.72 0.11 -24.60
C ALA A 316 -21.38 0.48 -25.26
N ALA A 317 -21.39 1.51 -26.11
CA ALA A 317 -20.22 2.07 -26.76
C ALA A 317 -20.25 3.60 -26.61
N TYR A 318 -19.17 4.16 -26.08
CA TYR A 318 -19.05 5.58 -25.78
C TYR A 318 -17.80 6.14 -26.45
N SER A 319 -17.80 7.45 -26.70
CA SER A 319 -16.63 8.12 -27.26
C SER A 319 -15.43 8.04 -26.31
N TYR A 320 -14.23 8.10 -26.87
CA TYR A 320 -12.98 8.11 -26.13
C TYR A 320 -12.31 9.48 -26.25
N GLU A 321 -11.88 10.06 -25.13
CA GLU A 321 -11.14 11.31 -25.06
C GLU A 321 -9.64 11.01 -25.19
N LEU A 322 -9.16 10.93 -26.44
CA LEU A 322 -7.77 10.61 -26.78
C LEU A 322 -6.84 11.79 -26.50
N ARG A 323 -5.76 11.58 -25.76
CA ARG A 323 -4.77 12.62 -25.40
C ARG A 323 -3.46 12.50 -26.14
N SER A 324 -2.97 11.27 -26.33
CA SER A 324 -1.78 11.03 -27.14
C SER A 324 -1.77 9.59 -27.66
N LEU A 325 -1.06 9.43 -28.78
CA LEU A 325 -0.57 8.13 -29.24
C LEU A 325 0.94 8.17 -29.22
N GLU A 326 1.53 7.10 -28.71
CA GLU A 326 2.96 7.05 -28.44
C GLU A 326 3.50 5.69 -28.86
N ILE A 327 4.60 5.70 -29.59
CA ILE A 327 5.35 4.50 -29.92
C ILE A 327 6.45 4.32 -28.89
N ILE A 328 6.52 3.13 -28.32
CA ILE A 328 7.60 2.70 -27.45
C ILE A 328 8.38 1.60 -28.17
N GLU A 329 9.68 1.79 -28.29
CA GLU A 329 10.60 0.86 -28.96
C GLU A 329 11.63 0.34 -27.96
N GLU A 330 11.62 -0.97 -27.71
CA GLU A 330 12.60 -1.67 -26.88
C GLU A 330 13.55 -2.48 -27.77
N SER A 331 14.84 -2.52 -27.44
CA SER A 331 15.74 -3.48 -28.10
C SER A 331 15.31 -4.92 -27.76
N ALA A 332 15.28 -5.79 -28.76
CA ALA A 332 14.75 -7.15 -28.65
C ALA A 332 15.68 -8.18 -29.32
N ARG A 333 16.98 -8.06 -29.05
CA ARG A 333 18.00 -9.01 -29.50
C ARG A 333 17.73 -10.41 -28.92
N ASP A 334 18.41 -11.42 -29.43
CA ASP A 334 18.28 -12.82 -28.97
C ASP A 334 18.30 -12.96 -27.44
N PHE A 335 19.17 -12.18 -26.79
CA PHE A 335 19.11 -11.91 -25.37
C PHE A 335 19.33 -10.42 -25.06
N GLU A 336 18.76 -9.98 -23.95
CA GLU A 336 18.99 -8.66 -23.37
C GLU A 336 19.30 -8.78 -21.88
N ILE A 337 20.32 -8.06 -21.41
CA ILE A 337 20.50 -7.84 -19.97
C ILE A 337 19.56 -6.69 -19.60
N VAL A 338 18.55 -6.98 -18.77
CA VAL A 338 17.50 -6.02 -18.39
C VAL A 338 17.92 -5.22 -17.18
N SER A 339 18.50 -5.86 -16.16
CA SER A 339 18.91 -5.18 -14.94
C SER A 339 20.04 -5.92 -14.23
N VAL A 340 20.97 -5.13 -13.70
CA VAL A 340 22.02 -5.54 -12.77
C VAL A 340 21.89 -4.69 -11.51
N PRO A 341 22.04 -5.26 -10.30
CA PRO A 341 22.03 -4.46 -9.08
C PRO A 341 23.11 -3.37 -9.11
N GLU A 342 22.78 -2.18 -8.64
CA GLU A 342 23.76 -1.10 -8.49
C GLU A 342 24.68 -1.37 -7.30
N TYR A 343 24.10 -1.77 -6.17
CA TYR A 343 24.80 -2.13 -4.95
C TYR A 343 24.49 -3.57 -4.55
N VAL A 344 25.50 -4.30 -4.07
CA VAL A 344 25.33 -5.66 -3.54
C VAL A 344 26.10 -5.78 -2.24
N SER A 345 25.50 -6.30 -1.18
CA SER A 345 26.22 -6.54 0.09
C SER A 345 27.29 -7.62 -0.07
N ALA A 346 28.45 -7.43 0.53
CA ALA A 346 29.54 -8.40 0.54
C ALA A 346 29.06 -9.76 1.06
N GLY A 347 29.40 -10.84 0.35
CA GLY A 347 28.96 -12.20 0.67
C GLY A 347 27.52 -12.56 0.29
N ALA A 348 26.68 -11.59 -0.12
CA ALA A 348 25.27 -11.83 -0.43
C ALA A 348 25.05 -12.54 -1.78
N ALA A 349 23.95 -13.28 -1.88
CA ALA A 349 23.45 -13.74 -3.17
C ALA A 349 22.68 -12.62 -3.89
N PHE A 350 22.71 -12.62 -5.22
CA PHE A 350 21.95 -11.67 -6.03
C PHE A 350 21.65 -12.27 -7.41
N GLY A 351 20.73 -11.65 -8.16
CA GLY A 351 20.38 -12.06 -9.51
C GLY A 351 20.53 -10.94 -10.54
N VAL A 352 20.83 -11.30 -11.78
CA VAL A 352 20.77 -10.42 -12.96
C VAL A 352 19.54 -10.80 -13.79
N LEU A 353 18.67 -9.85 -14.07
CA LEU A 353 17.47 -10.05 -14.87
C LEU A 353 17.84 -10.04 -16.37
N VAL A 354 17.43 -11.09 -17.08
CA VAL A 354 17.72 -11.32 -18.50
C VAL A 354 16.41 -11.59 -19.24
N GLU A 355 16.27 -11.03 -20.42
CA GLU A 355 15.18 -11.35 -21.35
C GLU A 355 15.73 -12.14 -22.54
N THR A 356 15.06 -13.22 -22.94
CA THR A 356 15.38 -13.98 -24.17
C THR A 356 14.25 -13.85 -25.18
N ASN A 357 14.58 -13.50 -26.42
CA ASN A 357 13.61 -13.34 -27.52
C ASN A 357 13.57 -14.55 -28.47
N LYS A 358 14.39 -15.57 -28.20
CA LYS A 358 14.36 -16.89 -28.85
C LYS A 358 14.60 -17.99 -27.80
N PRO A 359 14.14 -19.24 -28.05
CA PRO A 359 14.45 -20.36 -27.19
C PRO A 359 15.94 -20.77 -27.30
N ASP A 360 16.38 -21.59 -26.34
CA ASP A 360 17.70 -22.23 -26.30
C ASP A 360 18.90 -21.27 -26.38
N VAL A 361 18.76 -20.07 -25.79
CA VAL A 361 19.87 -19.12 -25.64
C VAL A 361 20.89 -19.68 -24.66
N ARG A 362 22.16 -19.75 -25.08
CA ARG A 362 23.28 -20.26 -24.27
C ARG A 362 24.25 -19.12 -23.99
N LEU A 363 24.35 -18.71 -22.73
CA LEU A 363 25.18 -17.58 -22.30
C LEU A 363 26.41 -18.07 -21.56
N LYS A 364 27.60 -17.66 -22.02
CA LYS A 364 28.85 -17.72 -21.28
C LYS A 364 28.96 -16.48 -20.40
N VAL A 365 29.14 -16.69 -19.11
CA VAL A 365 29.20 -15.64 -18.09
C VAL A 365 30.64 -15.49 -17.62
N GLN A 366 31.19 -14.28 -17.75
CA GLN A 366 32.52 -13.93 -17.25
C GLN A 366 32.38 -12.85 -16.20
N ALA A 367 32.96 -13.08 -15.02
CA ALA A 367 32.97 -12.14 -13.91
C ALA A 367 34.34 -12.19 -13.20
N PRO A 368 34.79 -11.09 -12.56
CA PRO A 368 36.01 -11.06 -11.76
C PRO A 368 35.85 -11.90 -10.48
N SER A 369 36.95 -12.15 -9.76
CA SER A 369 36.95 -12.96 -8.54
C SER A 369 36.08 -12.40 -7.40
N SER A 370 35.70 -11.12 -7.47
CA SER A 370 34.77 -10.50 -6.53
C SER A 370 33.30 -10.89 -6.76
N VAL A 371 32.97 -11.61 -7.83
CA VAL A 371 31.62 -12.11 -8.12
C VAL A 371 31.70 -13.54 -8.62
N ILE A 372 30.92 -14.43 -8.01
CA ILE A 372 30.90 -15.86 -8.31
C ILE A 372 29.57 -16.19 -9.00
N PRO A 373 29.54 -16.47 -10.31
CA PRO A 373 28.32 -16.92 -10.98
C PRO A 373 27.95 -18.33 -10.53
N ALA A 374 26.65 -18.63 -10.42
CA ALA A 374 26.17 -19.97 -10.11
C ALA A 374 26.56 -20.99 -11.20
N SER A 375 26.68 -20.54 -12.45
CA SER A 375 27.26 -21.29 -13.56
C SER A 375 27.98 -20.35 -14.53
N GLN A 376 29.11 -20.79 -15.07
CA GLN A 376 29.84 -20.06 -16.13
C GLN A 376 29.17 -20.20 -17.50
N GLU A 377 28.27 -21.17 -17.66
CA GLU A 377 27.49 -21.37 -18.87
C GLU A 377 26.04 -21.68 -18.50
N VAL A 378 25.10 -20.87 -19.01
CA VAL A 378 23.68 -20.97 -18.69
C VAL A 378 22.89 -21.22 -19.96
N VAL A 379 21.99 -22.20 -19.93
CA VAL A 379 21.07 -22.47 -21.05
C VAL A 379 19.66 -22.04 -20.63
N LEU A 380 19.12 -21.04 -21.32
CA LEU A 380 17.78 -20.50 -21.15
C LEU A 380 16.89 -21.10 -22.26
N LYS A 381 16.11 -22.12 -21.88
CA LYS A 381 15.35 -22.93 -22.83
C LYS A 381 14.13 -22.20 -23.41
N GLU A 382 13.47 -21.41 -22.58
CA GLU A 382 12.24 -20.70 -22.93
C GLU A 382 12.55 -19.25 -23.31
N THR A 383 11.59 -18.59 -23.97
CA THR A 383 11.59 -17.14 -24.18
C THR A 383 11.01 -16.42 -22.97
N GLY A 384 11.35 -15.14 -22.80
CA GLY A 384 10.80 -14.29 -21.75
C GLY A 384 11.83 -13.96 -20.68
N LEU A 385 11.35 -13.75 -19.45
CA LEU A 385 12.20 -13.30 -18.34
C LEU A 385 12.86 -14.46 -17.61
N HIS A 386 14.15 -14.27 -17.31
CA HIS A 386 15.01 -15.21 -16.61
C HIS A 386 15.91 -14.47 -15.63
N VAL A 387 16.46 -15.21 -14.65
CA VAL A 387 17.44 -14.68 -13.71
C VAL A 387 18.67 -15.57 -13.71
N ILE A 388 19.83 -14.94 -13.85
CA ILE A 388 21.14 -15.59 -13.65
C ILE A 388 21.62 -15.22 -12.25
N GLU A 389 21.89 -16.24 -11.43
CA GLU A 389 22.21 -16.10 -10.01
C GLU A 389 23.72 -15.99 -9.80
N PHE A 390 24.10 -15.15 -8.83
CA PHE A 390 25.47 -14.85 -8.47
C PHE A 390 25.61 -14.75 -6.94
N ARG A 391 26.86 -14.80 -6.47
CA ARG A 391 27.23 -14.44 -5.09
C ARG A 391 28.34 -13.39 -5.12
N ALA A 392 28.19 -12.34 -4.33
CA ALA A 392 29.23 -11.33 -4.12
C ALA A 392 30.34 -11.87 -3.20
N GLY A 393 31.58 -11.52 -3.50
CA GLY A 393 32.74 -11.72 -2.64
C GLY A 393 32.93 -10.54 -1.69
N ASN A 394 34.19 -10.16 -1.47
CA ASN A 394 34.55 -8.99 -0.67
C ASN A 394 34.28 -7.68 -1.44
N TYR A 395 34.38 -6.55 -0.72
CA TYR A 395 34.37 -5.22 -1.29
C TYR A 395 35.11 -5.11 -2.64
N ALA A 396 34.45 -4.49 -3.61
CA ALA A 396 35.02 -4.09 -4.90
C ALA A 396 34.17 -2.96 -5.51
N SER A 397 34.79 -1.99 -6.16
CA SER A 397 34.10 -0.93 -6.93
C SER A 397 34.21 -1.18 -8.42
N ALA A 398 33.19 -0.74 -9.16
CA ALA A 398 33.07 -0.90 -10.62
C ALA A 398 33.38 -2.33 -11.07
N VAL A 399 32.50 -3.27 -10.72
CA VAL A 399 32.69 -4.70 -10.96
C VAL A 399 32.07 -5.11 -12.31
N PRO A 400 32.88 -5.32 -13.38
CA PRO A 400 32.36 -5.64 -14.69
C PRO A 400 31.91 -7.10 -14.78
N MET A 401 30.88 -7.37 -15.57
CA MET A 401 30.39 -8.70 -15.92
C MET A 401 30.09 -8.75 -17.41
N ILE A 402 30.42 -9.89 -18.04
CA ILE A 402 30.22 -10.09 -19.48
C ILE A 402 29.34 -11.31 -19.70
N PHE A 403 28.35 -11.15 -20.57
CA PHE A 403 27.44 -12.19 -21.03
C PHE A 403 27.60 -12.36 -22.54
N ASP A 404 27.87 -13.58 -22.99
CA ASP A 404 28.24 -13.87 -24.38
C ASP A 404 27.51 -15.11 -24.91
N ASP A 405 26.70 -14.97 -25.96
CA ASP A 405 26.05 -16.10 -26.64
C ASP A 405 26.79 -16.60 -27.89
N GLY A 406 27.97 -16.04 -28.17
CA GLY A 406 28.78 -16.26 -29.35
C GLY A 406 28.48 -15.32 -30.52
N SER A 407 27.29 -14.69 -30.53
CA SER A 407 26.89 -13.69 -31.53
C SER A 407 27.04 -12.25 -31.01
N ARG A 408 26.77 -12.04 -29.73
CA ARG A 408 26.87 -10.74 -29.04
C ARG A 408 27.54 -10.91 -27.68
N LYS A 409 28.30 -9.90 -27.30
CA LYS A 409 28.77 -9.68 -25.92
C LYS A 409 28.05 -8.48 -25.32
N ALA A 410 27.45 -8.67 -24.14
CA ALA A 410 26.90 -7.60 -23.32
C ALA A 410 27.78 -7.40 -22.08
N GLU A 411 28.24 -6.17 -21.85
CA GLU A 411 29.04 -5.80 -20.69
C GLU A 411 28.20 -4.91 -19.76
N VAL A 412 28.12 -5.29 -18.49
CA VAL A 412 27.39 -4.55 -17.44
C VAL A 412 28.27 -4.45 -16.19
N THR A 413 27.99 -3.48 -15.33
CA THR A 413 28.83 -3.19 -14.17
C THR A 413 27.97 -3.02 -12.92
N ILE A 414 28.30 -3.76 -11.86
CA ILE A 414 27.82 -3.45 -10.51
C ILE A 414 28.62 -2.25 -10.02
N ARG A 415 27.96 -1.19 -9.56
CA ARG A 415 28.63 0.04 -9.13
C ARG A 415 29.56 -0.26 -7.95
N GLN A 416 29.10 -0.99 -6.94
CA GLN A 416 29.91 -1.35 -5.80
C GLN A 416 29.38 -2.57 -5.04
N ILE A 417 30.28 -3.46 -4.63
CA ILE A 417 30.04 -4.44 -3.55
C ILE A 417 30.32 -3.74 -2.23
N ILE A 418 29.33 -3.74 -1.33
CA ILE A 418 29.26 -2.91 -0.13
C ILE A 418 29.38 -3.75 1.15
N GLU A 419 30.17 -3.28 2.11
CA GLU A 419 30.19 -3.76 3.50
C GLU A 419 28.92 -3.25 4.22
N LYS A 420 27.90 -4.11 4.29
CA LYS A 420 26.62 -3.82 4.95
C LYS A 420 26.09 -5.09 5.59
N GLU A 421 25.65 -4.97 6.84
CA GLU A 421 24.98 -6.08 7.53
C GLU A 421 23.51 -6.18 7.08
N PRO A 422 22.92 -7.40 7.10
CA PRO A 422 21.49 -7.57 6.88
C PRO A 422 20.69 -6.88 7.99
N ASP A 423 19.84 -5.93 7.62
CA ASP A 423 18.96 -5.17 8.53
C ASP A 423 17.47 -5.23 8.14
N GLU A 424 17.17 -5.92 7.03
CA GLU A 424 15.81 -6.15 6.53
C GLU A 424 14.98 -4.87 6.37
N VAL A 425 15.66 -3.79 5.93
CA VAL A 425 15.00 -2.53 5.57
C VAL A 425 14.72 -2.49 4.08
N TYR A 426 13.44 -2.28 3.74
CA TYR A 426 12.94 -2.34 2.38
C TYR A 426 12.07 -1.16 2.01
N ILE A 427 12.10 -0.81 0.72
CA ILE A 427 11.21 0.14 0.09
C ILE A 427 10.62 -0.44 -1.20
N SER A 428 9.36 -0.12 -1.49
CA SER A 428 8.65 -0.56 -2.70
C SER A 428 7.60 0.43 -3.18
N SER A 429 6.96 0.09 -4.31
CA SER A 429 5.77 0.78 -4.82
C SER A 429 4.61 -0.17 -5.13
N GLY A 430 3.39 0.34 -4.97
CA GLY A 430 2.11 -0.27 -5.34
C GLY A 430 1.66 -0.04 -6.79
N ASP A 431 2.46 0.61 -7.64
CA ASP A 431 2.14 0.92 -9.06
C ASP A 431 1.71 -0.29 -9.91
N GLU A 432 2.01 -1.50 -9.45
CA GLU A 432 1.54 -2.76 -10.03
C GLU A 432 0.01 -2.79 -10.21
N ILE A 433 -0.73 -2.02 -9.40
CA ILE A 433 -2.19 -1.90 -9.42
C ILE A 433 -2.82 -1.58 -10.77
N TYR A 434 -2.07 -0.98 -11.68
CA TYR A 434 -2.51 -0.61 -13.03
C TYR A 434 -2.30 -1.68 -14.08
N ILE A 435 -1.64 -2.79 -13.74
CA ILE A 435 -1.17 -3.77 -14.72
C ILE A 435 -1.97 -5.06 -14.62
N ASP A 436 -2.43 -5.54 -15.78
CA ASP A 436 -3.07 -6.85 -15.88
C ASP A 436 -2.01 -7.95 -15.77
N LYS A 437 -2.34 -9.08 -15.15
CA LYS A 437 -1.37 -10.18 -14.90
C LYS A 437 -1.34 -11.17 -16.07
N GLU A 438 -1.12 -10.61 -17.25
CA GLU A 438 -0.81 -11.32 -18.49
C GLU A 438 0.67 -11.09 -18.84
N TYR A 439 1.34 -12.09 -19.41
CA TYR A 439 2.80 -12.05 -19.60
C TYR A 439 3.27 -10.77 -20.32
N ALA A 440 2.68 -10.40 -21.45
CA ALA A 440 3.15 -9.26 -22.23
C ALA A 440 3.08 -7.90 -21.48
N PRO A 441 1.92 -7.44 -20.95
CA PRO A 441 1.87 -6.19 -20.20
C PRO A 441 2.65 -6.26 -18.87
N TYR A 442 2.66 -7.42 -18.23
CA TYR A 442 3.30 -7.56 -16.92
C TYR A 442 4.83 -7.68 -17.01
N ASP A 443 5.38 -8.36 -18.02
CA ASP A 443 6.81 -8.39 -18.29
C ASP A 443 7.33 -6.98 -18.52
N TYR A 444 6.61 -6.16 -19.28
CA TYR A 444 6.98 -4.77 -19.54
C TYR A 444 7.10 -3.95 -18.24
N PHE A 445 6.08 -4.03 -17.37
CA PHE A 445 6.11 -3.38 -16.07
C PHE A 445 7.20 -3.94 -15.15
N PHE A 446 7.34 -5.27 -15.06
CA PHE A 446 8.32 -5.93 -14.19
C PHE A 446 9.76 -5.56 -14.58
N LYS A 447 10.06 -5.53 -15.88
CA LYS A 447 11.35 -5.06 -16.40
C LYS A 447 11.62 -3.62 -15.99
N TRP A 448 10.65 -2.72 -16.12
CA TRP A 448 10.79 -1.34 -15.66
C TRP A 448 11.05 -1.27 -14.15
N TYR A 449 10.26 -1.97 -13.34
CA TYR A 449 10.36 -1.91 -11.87
C TYR A 449 11.77 -2.28 -11.40
N ILE A 450 12.31 -3.39 -11.93
CA ILE A 450 13.62 -3.91 -11.56
C ILE A 450 14.77 -3.10 -12.19
N SER A 451 14.63 -2.64 -13.44
CA SER A 451 15.69 -1.86 -14.12
C SER A 451 15.80 -0.42 -13.64
N GLN A 452 14.68 0.18 -13.22
CA GLN A 452 14.65 1.55 -12.68
C GLN A 452 14.90 1.60 -11.17
N ARG A 453 15.25 0.48 -10.52
CA ARG A 453 15.48 0.41 -9.07
C ARG A 453 14.33 1.08 -8.28
N VAL A 454 13.08 0.72 -8.58
CA VAL A 454 11.92 1.30 -7.89
C VAL A 454 11.93 0.96 -6.40
N GLY A 455 12.45 -0.22 -6.06
CA GLY A 455 12.65 -0.65 -4.68
C GLY A 455 13.37 -1.99 -4.58
N ASN A 456 13.90 -2.28 -3.39
CA ASN A 456 14.50 -3.58 -3.02
C ASN A 456 13.47 -4.57 -2.44
N TRP A 457 12.18 -4.28 -2.59
CA TRP A 457 11.03 -5.11 -2.28
C TRP A 457 10.00 -5.01 -3.40
N TYR A 458 9.15 -6.02 -3.54
CA TYR A 458 8.03 -6.01 -4.49
C TYR A 458 6.68 -6.13 -3.79
N GLN A 459 5.77 -5.18 -4.03
CA GLN A 459 4.43 -5.20 -3.44
C GLN A 459 3.40 -5.53 -4.52
N PHE A 460 2.80 -6.72 -4.45
CA PHE A 460 1.66 -7.05 -5.31
C PHE A 460 0.41 -6.29 -4.83
N ARG A 461 -0.27 -5.59 -5.74
CA ARG A 461 -1.54 -4.88 -5.53
C ARG A 461 -2.49 -5.20 -6.70
N PRO A 462 -3.07 -6.41 -6.80
CA PRO A 462 -4.02 -6.72 -7.88
C PRO A 462 -5.24 -5.78 -7.86
N SER A 463 -5.81 -5.43 -9.02
CA SER A 463 -7.10 -4.73 -9.07
C SER A 463 -7.91 -4.96 -10.34
N TYR A 464 -9.19 -5.33 -10.19
CA TYR A 464 -10.13 -5.25 -11.31
C TYR A 464 -10.40 -3.80 -11.72
N GLN A 465 -10.49 -2.89 -10.75
CA GLN A 465 -10.89 -1.51 -10.97
C GLN A 465 -9.85 -0.71 -11.77
N TRP A 466 -8.56 -0.98 -11.54
CA TRP A 466 -7.46 -0.23 -12.14
C TRP A 466 -6.72 -0.98 -13.25
N SER A 467 -6.81 -2.31 -13.32
CA SER A 467 -6.14 -3.07 -14.39
C SER A 467 -7.03 -4.06 -15.15
N GLY A 468 -8.29 -4.23 -14.74
CA GLY A 468 -9.20 -5.18 -15.39
C GLY A 468 -8.90 -6.63 -15.05
N PHE A 469 -7.94 -6.88 -14.15
CA PHE A 469 -7.55 -8.20 -13.69
C PHE A 469 -8.72 -8.89 -12.95
N ARG A 470 -9.17 -10.04 -13.46
CA ARG A 470 -10.35 -10.76 -12.95
C ARG A 470 -10.03 -12.06 -12.22
N VAL A 471 -8.99 -12.76 -12.66
CA VAL A 471 -8.71 -14.13 -12.25
C VAL A 471 -7.21 -14.33 -12.10
N ALA A 472 -6.79 -14.68 -10.90
CA ALA A 472 -5.44 -15.13 -10.64
C ALA A 472 -5.15 -16.46 -11.32
N ARG A 473 -4.07 -16.47 -12.11
CA ARG A 473 -3.50 -17.66 -12.74
C ARG A 473 -2.27 -18.10 -11.95
N PRO A 474 -2.33 -19.22 -11.20
CA PRO A 474 -1.24 -19.65 -10.34
C PRO A 474 0.09 -19.84 -11.07
N GLU A 475 0.08 -20.26 -12.33
CA GLU A 475 1.26 -20.42 -13.19
C GLU A 475 1.98 -19.10 -13.46
N VAL A 476 1.23 -18.03 -13.75
CA VAL A 476 1.79 -16.70 -14.00
C VAL A 476 2.32 -16.09 -12.71
N ILE A 477 1.57 -16.23 -11.62
CA ILE A 477 2.00 -15.73 -10.31
C ILE A 477 3.29 -16.45 -9.87
N ARG A 478 3.35 -17.78 -10.02
CA ARG A 478 4.56 -18.57 -9.71
C ARG A 478 5.76 -18.21 -10.57
N HIS A 479 5.55 -17.80 -11.82
CA HIS A 479 6.64 -17.30 -12.66
C HIS A 479 7.30 -16.08 -12.01
N TYR A 480 6.53 -15.03 -11.69
CA TYR A 480 7.09 -13.80 -11.12
C TYR A 480 7.60 -13.96 -9.68
N THR A 481 6.92 -14.74 -8.84
CA THR A 481 7.46 -15.05 -7.51
C THR A 481 8.74 -15.87 -7.57
N GLY A 482 8.90 -16.71 -8.60
CA GLY A 482 10.12 -17.43 -8.92
C GLY A 482 11.27 -16.51 -9.38
N LEU A 483 10.97 -15.50 -10.21
CA LEU A 483 11.94 -14.47 -10.59
C LEU A 483 12.39 -13.66 -9.36
N LEU A 484 11.46 -13.17 -8.55
CA LEU A 484 11.75 -12.43 -7.31
C LEU A 484 12.60 -13.25 -6.33
N ASN A 485 12.33 -14.54 -6.21
CA ASN A 485 13.15 -15.44 -5.38
C ASN A 485 14.61 -15.49 -5.83
N LYS A 486 14.86 -15.62 -7.13
CA LYS A 486 16.23 -15.66 -7.69
C LYS A 486 16.91 -14.30 -7.63
N LEU A 487 16.15 -13.22 -7.78
CA LEU A 487 16.63 -11.84 -7.60
C LEU A 487 16.94 -11.50 -6.14
N GLN A 488 16.51 -12.34 -5.18
CA GLN A 488 16.58 -12.06 -3.73
C GLN A 488 15.75 -10.83 -3.31
N VAL A 489 14.60 -10.62 -3.95
CA VAL A 489 13.68 -9.51 -3.67
C VAL A 489 12.48 -10.03 -2.86
N PRO A 490 12.34 -9.65 -1.57
CA PRO A 490 11.19 -10.02 -0.76
C PRO A 490 9.89 -9.37 -1.25
N TYR A 491 8.76 -10.01 -0.97
CA TYR A 491 7.46 -9.51 -1.40
C TYR A 491 6.31 -9.83 -0.45
N ALA A 492 5.24 -9.05 -0.56
CA ALA A 492 3.95 -9.33 0.05
C ALA A 492 2.81 -9.15 -0.96
N TRP A 493 1.65 -9.67 -0.59
CA TRP A 493 0.44 -9.58 -1.39
C TRP A 493 -0.62 -8.74 -0.67
N GLN A 494 -0.96 -7.57 -1.20
CA GLN A 494 -2.06 -6.78 -0.67
C GLN A 494 -3.38 -7.37 -1.15
N VAL A 495 -4.27 -7.69 -0.20
CA VAL A 495 -5.54 -8.34 -0.51
C VAL A 495 -6.52 -7.31 -1.05
N GLU A 496 -7.01 -7.52 -2.27
CA GLU A 496 -7.98 -6.63 -2.92
C GLU A 496 -9.41 -7.15 -2.71
N GLY A 497 -10.37 -6.25 -2.45
CA GLY A 497 -11.75 -6.60 -2.07
C GLY A 497 -12.80 -5.53 -2.33
N ARG A 498 -12.55 -4.57 -3.23
CA ARG A 498 -13.44 -3.43 -3.51
C ARG A 498 -14.61 -3.81 -4.39
N THR A 499 -14.37 -4.62 -5.42
CA THR A 499 -15.30 -4.89 -6.54
C THR A 499 -15.90 -6.29 -6.49
N LEU A 500 -17.03 -6.50 -7.18
CA LEU A 500 -17.64 -7.84 -7.28
C LEU A 500 -16.91 -8.70 -8.32
N ALA A 501 -16.50 -8.12 -9.44
CA ALA A 501 -15.73 -8.80 -10.48
C ALA A 501 -14.35 -9.28 -10.00
N GLY A 502 -13.80 -8.67 -8.94
CA GLY A 502 -12.50 -9.02 -8.35
C GLY A 502 -12.48 -10.27 -7.49
N LYS A 503 -13.58 -11.04 -7.39
CA LYS A 503 -13.72 -12.19 -6.47
C LYS A 503 -12.56 -13.20 -6.51
N ARG A 504 -11.91 -13.40 -7.67
CA ARG A 504 -10.90 -14.46 -7.89
C ARG A 504 -9.51 -13.94 -8.20
N ILE A 505 -9.21 -12.69 -7.83
CA ILE A 505 -7.89 -12.07 -8.08
C ILE A 505 -6.86 -12.40 -7.01
N ASN A 506 -7.28 -12.84 -5.82
CA ASN A 506 -6.38 -13.14 -4.71
C ASN A 506 -6.00 -14.64 -4.71
N PRO A 507 -4.74 -15.00 -4.96
CA PRO A 507 -4.27 -16.39 -4.93
C PRO A 507 -4.22 -16.93 -3.49
N ASP A 508 -4.17 -18.25 -3.34
CA ASP A 508 -3.93 -18.89 -2.05
C ASP A 508 -2.47 -18.72 -1.55
N LEU A 509 -2.21 -19.09 -0.30
CA LEU A 509 -0.87 -19.01 0.29
C LEU A 509 0.13 -19.98 -0.36
N GLU A 510 -0.33 -21.11 -0.90
CA GLU A 510 0.52 -22.10 -1.57
C GLU A 510 1.11 -21.54 -2.85
N THR A 511 0.30 -20.85 -3.65
CA THR A 511 0.72 -20.16 -4.88
C THR A 511 1.75 -19.06 -4.60
N LEU A 512 1.66 -18.42 -3.43
CA LEU A 512 2.56 -17.35 -2.99
C LEU A 512 3.78 -17.86 -2.19
N ALA A 513 3.91 -19.17 -1.95
CA ALA A 513 4.95 -19.67 -1.07
C ALA A 513 6.36 -19.50 -1.68
N SER A 514 7.24 -18.83 -0.94
CA SER A 514 8.65 -18.63 -1.30
C SER A 514 9.43 -18.18 -0.05
N PRO A 515 10.76 -18.43 0.04
CA PRO A 515 11.61 -17.79 1.05
C PRO A 515 11.53 -16.25 1.07
N MET A 516 11.16 -15.65 -0.06
CA MET A 516 10.98 -14.21 -0.22
C MET A 516 9.58 -13.71 0.18
N PHE A 517 8.60 -14.59 0.41
CA PHE A 517 7.25 -14.17 0.78
C PHE A 517 7.19 -13.74 2.24
N ARG A 518 6.50 -12.63 2.51
CA ARG A 518 6.39 -12.03 3.85
C ARG A 518 4.96 -11.94 4.38
N GLY A 519 4.01 -12.53 3.64
CA GLY A 519 2.62 -12.68 4.05
C GLY A 519 1.62 -11.87 3.22
N LYS A 520 0.34 -12.20 3.38
CA LYS A 520 -0.77 -11.38 2.88
C LYS A 520 -0.98 -10.18 3.77
N GLN A 521 -1.30 -9.05 3.15
CA GLN A 521 -1.50 -7.77 3.80
C GLN A 521 -2.94 -7.30 3.66
N ALA A 522 -3.61 -7.20 4.81
CA ALA A 522 -4.86 -6.46 4.91
C ALA A 522 -4.60 -4.96 4.90
N HIS A 523 -5.60 -4.17 4.55
CA HIS A 523 -5.44 -2.73 4.37
C HIS A 523 -6.67 -2.00 4.89
N GLU A 524 -6.47 -0.94 5.68
CA GLU A 524 -7.47 0.02 6.15
C GLU A 524 -8.77 -0.56 6.74
N ASN A 525 -8.71 -1.76 7.31
CA ASN A 525 -9.84 -2.29 8.08
C ASN A 525 -10.24 -1.37 9.25
N ASP A 526 -9.31 -0.62 9.83
CA ASP A 526 -9.60 0.45 10.79
C ASP A 526 -10.44 1.59 10.17
N GLY A 527 -10.29 1.87 8.88
CA GLY A 527 -11.22 2.73 8.13
C GLY A 527 -12.62 2.17 8.06
N GLY A 528 -12.74 0.91 7.61
CA GLY A 528 -14.01 0.21 7.46
C GLY A 528 -14.80 0.06 8.76
N TYR A 529 -14.12 -0.24 9.87
CA TYR A 529 -14.75 -0.45 11.19
C TYR A 529 -14.85 0.81 12.05
N TYR A 530 -14.10 1.85 11.72
CA TYR A 530 -13.97 3.02 12.56
C TYR A 530 -14.24 4.31 11.77
N TYR A 531 -13.28 4.91 11.07
CA TYR A 531 -13.41 6.32 10.68
C TYR A 531 -14.19 6.61 9.39
N TRP A 532 -14.36 5.67 8.46
CA TRP A 532 -15.16 5.92 7.24
C TRP A 532 -16.66 5.87 7.45
N GLN A 533 -17.12 5.16 8.48
CA GLN A 533 -18.55 4.99 8.78
C GLN A 533 -19.37 4.46 7.59
N HIS A 534 -18.77 3.60 6.76
CA HIS A 534 -19.42 2.94 5.62
C HIS A 534 -20.38 1.81 6.06
N PHE A 535 -21.24 2.09 7.05
CA PHE A 535 -22.13 1.11 7.69
C PHE A 535 -23.45 0.91 6.94
N LEU A 536 -23.62 1.56 5.79
CA LEU A 536 -24.88 1.62 5.06
C LEU A 536 -25.18 0.31 4.32
N TYR A 537 -26.33 -0.28 4.64
CA TYR A 537 -26.89 -1.39 3.89
C TYR A 537 -27.59 -0.90 2.62
N GLN A 538 -27.17 -1.39 1.46
CA GLN A 538 -27.69 -1.04 0.13
C GLN A 538 -28.40 -2.23 -0.54
N GLY A 539 -28.98 -3.13 0.27
CA GLY A 539 -29.77 -4.25 -0.24
C GLY A 539 -28.93 -5.35 -0.91
N VAL A 540 -29.40 -5.86 -2.05
CA VAL A 540 -28.81 -7.02 -2.75
C VAL A 540 -27.33 -6.83 -3.07
N PHE A 541 -26.90 -5.61 -3.42
CA PHE A 541 -25.49 -5.32 -3.63
C PHE A 541 -24.65 -5.58 -2.37
N SER A 542 -25.11 -5.14 -1.20
CA SER A 542 -24.41 -5.35 0.06
C SER A 542 -24.36 -6.83 0.44
N ASP A 543 -25.44 -7.57 0.20
CA ASP A 543 -25.45 -9.02 0.41
C ASP A 543 -24.45 -9.74 -0.51
N MET A 544 -24.41 -9.35 -1.80
CA MET A 544 -23.45 -9.87 -2.78
C MET A 544 -22.01 -9.54 -2.41
N ALA A 545 -21.74 -8.31 -1.98
CA ALA A 545 -20.44 -7.88 -1.52
C ALA A 545 -20.00 -8.71 -0.30
N ALA A 546 -20.89 -8.92 0.67
CA ALA A 546 -20.62 -9.75 1.85
C ALA A 546 -20.24 -11.20 1.50
N ARG A 547 -20.83 -11.77 0.44
CA ARG A 547 -20.50 -13.14 -0.03
C ARG A 547 -19.18 -13.21 -0.80
N ASN A 548 -18.96 -12.25 -1.70
CA ASN A 548 -17.91 -12.32 -2.72
C ASN A 548 -16.58 -11.69 -2.30
N ARG A 549 -16.58 -10.73 -1.37
CA ARG A 549 -15.33 -10.11 -0.90
C ARG A 549 -14.48 -11.14 -0.16
N PRO A 550 -13.14 -11.05 -0.25
CA PRO A 550 -12.25 -11.89 0.54
C PRO A 550 -12.15 -11.37 1.98
N TYR A 551 -11.77 -12.26 2.89
CA TYR A 551 -11.20 -11.82 4.16
C TYR A 551 -9.86 -11.09 3.88
N GLY A 552 -9.54 -10.09 4.68
CA GLY A 552 -8.32 -9.28 4.58
C GLY A 552 -8.39 -8.15 3.54
N GLY A 553 -9.44 -8.10 2.70
CA GLY A 553 -9.61 -6.97 1.78
C GLY A 553 -9.89 -5.65 2.51
N ILE A 554 -9.69 -4.52 1.82
CA ILE A 554 -10.02 -3.18 2.34
C ILE A 554 -11.47 -3.08 2.84
N PHE A 555 -12.40 -3.58 2.02
CA PHE A 555 -13.72 -3.97 2.47
C PHE A 555 -13.72 -5.47 2.73
N ALA A 556 -13.40 -5.84 3.95
CA ALA A 556 -13.30 -7.25 4.30
C ALA A 556 -14.66 -7.94 4.25
N LYS A 557 -14.62 -9.25 3.96
CA LYS A 557 -15.78 -10.13 4.04
C LYS A 557 -16.43 -10.06 5.41
N HIS A 558 -17.70 -9.66 5.47
CA HIS A 558 -18.45 -9.57 6.73
C HIS A 558 -19.93 -9.80 6.50
N ARG A 559 -20.56 -10.65 7.33
CA ARG A 559 -22.01 -10.88 7.27
C ARG A 559 -22.74 -9.57 7.58
N PRO A 560 -23.82 -9.20 6.87
CA PRO A 560 -24.65 -8.08 7.29
C PRO A 560 -25.12 -8.27 8.73
N ILE A 561 -25.14 -7.18 9.50
CA ILE A 561 -25.49 -7.17 10.91
C ILE A 561 -26.97 -6.81 11.01
N TYR A 562 -27.79 -7.74 11.50
CA TYR A 562 -29.22 -7.55 11.68
C TYR A 562 -29.54 -7.34 13.15
N THR A 563 -30.07 -6.17 13.50
CA THR A 563 -30.39 -5.79 14.89
C THR A 563 -31.72 -5.04 14.93
N ASP A 564 -32.24 -4.80 16.14
CA ASP A 564 -33.41 -3.95 16.34
C ASP A 564 -33.14 -2.47 15.97
N HIS A 565 -31.87 -2.07 15.82
CA HIS A 565 -31.47 -0.75 15.32
C HIS A 565 -31.50 -0.63 13.79
N GLY A 566 -31.58 -1.76 13.08
CA GLY A 566 -31.54 -1.84 11.62
C GLY A 566 -30.52 -2.86 11.10
N THR A 567 -30.30 -2.79 9.78
CA THR A 567 -29.32 -3.62 9.06
C THR A 567 -28.09 -2.78 8.71
N PHE A 568 -26.90 -3.27 9.07
CA PHE A 568 -25.64 -2.57 8.84
C PHE A 568 -24.59 -3.46 8.17
N ILE A 569 -23.59 -2.84 7.58
CA ILE A 569 -22.39 -3.51 7.06
C ILE A 569 -21.20 -3.17 7.96
N HIS A 570 -20.35 -4.16 8.25
CA HIS A 570 -19.17 -4.09 9.11
C HIS A 570 -19.45 -3.76 10.59
N TYR A 571 -20.28 -2.77 10.90
CA TYR A 571 -20.43 -2.28 12.27
C TYR A 571 -21.82 -1.72 12.56
N ASP A 572 -22.38 -2.07 13.73
CA ASP A 572 -23.60 -1.44 14.25
C ASP A 572 -23.22 -0.14 15.00
N PRO A 573 -23.63 1.05 14.51
CA PRO A 573 -23.29 2.33 15.13
C PRO A 573 -24.06 2.63 16.43
N TYR A 574 -24.89 1.71 16.91
CA TYR A 574 -25.63 1.83 18.18
C TYR A 574 -25.38 0.65 19.12
N GLY A 575 -24.57 -0.33 18.70
CA GLY A 575 -24.46 -1.61 19.40
C GLY A 575 -23.53 -1.58 20.62
N VAL A 576 -22.63 -0.61 20.75
CA VAL A 576 -21.64 -0.58 21.83
C VAL A 576 -22.27 -0.10 23.14
N LYS A 577 -21.96 -0.78 24.25
CA LYS A 577 -22.53 -0.48 25.57
C LYS A 577 -21.73 0.58 26.34
N ASP A 578 -20.41 0.44 26.35
CA ASP A 578 -19.44 1.24 27.10
C ASP A 578 -18.05 1.18 26.45
N MET A 579 -17.05 1.86 27.03
CA MET A 579 -15.70 1.92 26.45
C MET A 579 -15.03 0.55 26.32
N ALA A 580 -15.26 -0.39 27.26
CA ALA A 580 -14.68 -1.72 27.23
C ALA A 580 -15.34 -2.61 26.16
N ASP A 581 -16.67 -2.52 26.02
CA ASP A 581 -17.41 -3.21 24.96
C ASP A 581 -16.97 -2.73 23.57
N GLY A 582 -16.69 -1.43 23.42
CA GLY A 582 -16.20 -0.84 22.17
C GLY A 582 -14.85 -1.41 21.74
N ALA A 583 -13.88 -1.42 22.65
CA ALA A 583 -12.57 -2.01 22.42
C ALA A 583 -12.65 -3.50 22.04
N ARG A 584 -13.43 -4.28 22.80
CA ARG A 584 -13.62 -5.72 22.56
C ARG A 584 -14.21 -5.98 21.17
N LYS A 585 -15.28 -5.27 20.80
CA LYS A 585 -15.94 -5.43 19.49
C LYS A 585 -15.03 -5.05 18.34
N LEU A 586 -14.23 -3.98 18.48
CA LEU A 586 -13.26 -3.60 17.45
C LEU A 586 -12.24 -4.72 17.20
N VAL A 587 -11.68 -5.30 18.27
CA VAL A 587 -10.74 -6.42 18.18
C VAL A 587 -11.39 -7.66 17.56
N GLU A 588 -12.63 -7.97 17.93
CA GLU A 588 -13.40 -9.08 17.35
C GLU A 588 -13.63 -8.90 15.85
N ASN A 589 -13.97 -7.69 15.41
CA ASN A 589 -14.16 -7.36 14.01
C ASN A 589 -12.87 -7.49 13.21
N PHE A 590 -11.76 -6.96 13.71
CA PHE A 590 -10.45 -7.13 13.08
C PHE A 590 -10.08 -8.61 12.98
N ARG A 591 -10.31 -9.40 14.04
CA ARG A 591 -10.01 -10.84 14.05
C ARG A 591 -10.88 -11.60 13.04
N TYR A 592 -12.16 -11.28 12.96
CA TYR A 592 -13.09 -11.87 12.00
C TYR A 592 -12.65 -11.61 10.57
N SER A 593 -12.28 -10.37 10.28
CA SER A 593 -12.00 -9.91 8.93
C SER A 593 -10.61 -10.19 8.42
N LYS A 594 -9.64 -10.43 9.31
CA LYS A 594 -8.23 -10.66 8.99
C LYS A 594 -7.99 -11.78 7.97
N GLY A 595 -8.72 -12.89 8.07
CA GLY A 595 -8.51 -14.07 7.22
C GLY A 595 -7.07 -14.60 7.30
N GLU A 596 -6.46 -14.85 6.14
CA GLU A 596 -5.08 -15.33 6.00
C GLU A 596 -4.03 -14.22 6.14
N SER A 597 -4.43 -12.96 6.25
CA SER A 597 -3.49 -11.83 6.29
C SER A 597 -2.71 -11.83 7.59
N SER A 598 -1.39 -12.00 7.52
CA SER A 598 -0.51 -11.84 8.70
C SER A 598 -0.09 -10.39 8.93
N ARG A 599 -0.29 -9.53 7.93
CA ARG A 599 0.11 -8.11 7.91
C ARG A 599 -1.13 -7.21 7.82
N HIS A 600 -1.07 -5.99 8.34
CA HIS A 600 -2.08 -4.96 8.09
C HIS A 600 -1.45 -3.57 7.99
N THR A 601 -2.00 -2.70 7.13
CA THR A 601 -1.67 -1.26 7.10
C THR A 601 -2.90 -0.38 7.25
N GLY A 602 -2.80 0.74 7.98
CA GLY A 602 -3.87 1.74 8.10
C GLY A 602 -3.41 3.03 8.80
N PRO A 603 -4.18 4.14 8.71
CA PRO A 603 -3.72 5.48 9.10
C PRO A 603 -3.95 5.82 10.58
N SER A 604 -4.70 5.01 11.33
CA SER A 604 -5.08 5.36 12.70
C SER A 604 -4.06 4.92 13.77
N THR A 605 -4.15 5.50 14.96
CA THR A 605 -3.33 5.10 16.14
C THR A 605 -3.84 3.84 16.86
N LEU A 606 -4.68 3.02 16.21
CA LEU A 606 -5.37 1.85 16.80
C LEU A 606 -4.54 0.55 16.75
N PHE A 607 -3.23 0.63 16.50
CA PHE A 607 -2.34 -0.52 16.27
C PHE A 607 -2.37 -1.59 17.37
N ARG A 608 -2.55 -1.21 18.65
CA ARG A 608 -2.69 -2.19 19.74
C ARG A 608 -3.85 -3.17 19.50
N TYR A 609 -4.98 -2.69 19.00
CA TYR A 609 -6.17 -3.50 18.79
C TYR A 609 -5.99 -4.46 17.61
N LEU A 610 -5.22 -4.04 16.59
CA LEU A 610 -4.81 -4.91 15.50
C LEU A 610 -3.84 -6.02 16.01
N TYR A 611 -2.87 -5.71 16.87
CA TYR A 611 -2.04 -6.76 17.47
C TYR A 611 -2.85 -7.73 18.35
N GLN A 612 -3.82 -7.23 19.13
CA GLN A 612 -4.76 -8.09 19.88
C GLN A 612 -5.63 -8.96 18.97
N ALA A 613 -5.95 -8.50 17.76
CA ALA A 613 -6.65 -9.28 16.75
C ALA A 613 -5.76 -10.38 16.12
N GLY A 614 -4.45 -10.33 16.36
CA GLY A 614 -3.49 -11.38 16.04
C GLY A 614 -2.63 -11.10 14.81
N TYR A 615 -2.57 -9.86 14.29
CA TYR A 615 -1.61 -9.51 13.23
C TYR A 615 -0.16 -9.67 13.72
N ASN A 616 0.74 -10.06 12.81
CA ASN A 616 2.16 -10.28 13.12
C ASN A 616 3.05 -9.08 12.78
N TRP A 617 2.61 -8.28 11.82
CA TRP A 617 3.29 -7.07 11.36
C TRP A 617 2.23 -6.01 11.08
N LEU A 618 2.49 -4.77 11.47
CA LEU A 618 1.62 -3.63 11.19
C LEU A 618 2.41 -2.54 10.48
N GLY A 619 1.71 -1.78 9.64
CA GLY A 619 2.26 -0.55 9.10
C GLY A 619 1.33 0.63 9.21
N ALA A 620 1.93 1.81 9.42
CA ALA A 620 1.21 3.07 9.47
C ALA A 620 1.01 3.59 8.06
N GLU A 621 -0.21 3.93 7.70
CA GLU A 621 -0.45 4.70 6.49
C GLU A 621 -0.04 6.16 6.73
N GLN A 622 0.85 6.68 5.89
CA GLN A 622 1.49 7.99 5.97
C GLN A 622 1.10 8.86 4.78
N MET A 623 1.53 10.12 4.77
CA MET A 623 0.99 11.13 3.87
C MET A 623 -0.53 11.26 4.01
N TYR A 624 -1.02 11.16 5.24
CA TYR A 624 -2.46 11.20 5.56
C TYR A 624 -2.72 12.08 6.79
N GLY A 625 -1.99 11.83 7.88
CA GLY A 625 -2.05 12.58 9.15
C GLY A 625 -0.66 12.87 9.73
N PRO A 626 -0.58 13.29 11.01
CA PRO A 626 0.69 13.66 11.65
C PRO A 626 1.62 12.45 11.79
N GLU A 627 2.72 12.45 11.02
CA GLU A 627 3.52 11.25 10.79
C GLU A 627 4.23 10.77 12.05
N GLU A 628 4.92 11.67 12.75
CA GLU A 628 5.67 11.32 13.96
C GLU A 628 4.76 10.82 15.08
N ILE A 629 3.54 11.35 15.22
CA ILE A 629 2.55 10.90 16.19
C ILE A 629 2.07 9.48 15.87
N ILE A 630 1.68 9.21 14.62
CA ILE A 630 1.17 7.91 14.21
C ILE A 630 2.27 6.85 14.35
N LEU A 631 3.50 7.16 13.91
CA LEU A 631 4.66 6.28 14.05
C LEU A 631 5.03 6.04 15.52
N SER A 632 4.82 7.02 16.41
CA SER A 632 5.03 6.84 17.84
C SER A 632 4.03 5.88 18.46
N SER A 633 2.79 5.85 17.98
CA SER A 633 1.79 4.82 18.34
C SER A 633 2.16 3.46 17.78
N LEU A 634 2.54 3.36 16.50
CA LEU A 634 2.95 2.09 15.89
C LEU A 634 4.15 1.49 16.61
N ARG A 635 5.17 2.31 16.91
CA ARG A 635 6.39 1.87 17.60
C ARG A 635 6.11 1.44 19.04
N GLY A 636 5.34 2.24 19.79
CA GLY A 636 4.95 1.89 21.15
C GLY A 636 4.11 0.60 21.22
N ALA A 637 3.15 0.44 20.31
CA ALA A 637 2.39 -0.81 20.19
C ALA A 637 3.28 -1.99 19.80
N SER A 638 4.20 -1.81 18.83
CA SER A 638 5.10 -2.89 18.40
C SER A 638 6.00 -3.35 19.55
N ARG A 639 6.54 -2.42 20.34
CA ARG A 639 7.31 -2.74 21.56
C ARG A 639 6.50 -3.51 22.59
N ALA A 640 5.27 -3.05 22.88
CA ALA A 640 4.38 -3.70 23.85
C ALA A 640 4.00 -5.13 23.46
N TYR A 641 3.97 -5.45 22.16
CA TYR A 641 3.63 -6.77 21.63
C TYR A 641 4.85 -7.55 21.12
N SER A 642 6.06 -7.14 21.51
CA SER A 642 7.34 -7.78 21.16
C SER A 642 7.53 -7.97 19.65
N LYS A 643 7.09 -7.00 18.86
CA LYS A 643 7.27 -6.95 17.41
C LYS A 643 8.50 -6.12 17.09
N ARG A 644 9.50 -6.78 16.51
CA ARG A 644 10.72 -6.12 16.04
C ARG A 644 10.43 -5.28 14.80
N ASP A 645 9.69 -5.86 13.87
CA ASP A 645 9.48 -5.30 12.54
C ASP A 645 8.05 -4.75 12.40
N PHE A 646 7.97 -3.53 11.88
CA PHE A 646 6.75 -2.81 11.52
C PHE A 646 7.10 -1.90 10.33
N GLY A 647 6.14 -1.22 9.72
CA GLY A 647 6.50 -0.32 8.63
C GLY A 647 5.45 0.71 8.25
N THR A 648 5.43 1.09 6.98
CA THR A 648 4.56 2.16 6.49
C THR A 648 4.01 1.87 5.10
N LEU A 649 2.86 2.47 4.82
CA LEU A 649 2.28 2.58 3.48
C LEU A 649 2.07 4.08 3.18
N HIS A 650 2.59 4.63 2.09
CA HIS A 650 2.56 6.07 1.82
C HIS A 650 1.51 6.41 0.77
N ALA A 651 0.43 7.10 1.18
CA ALA A 651 -0.73 7.42 0.36
C ALA A 651 -0.45 8.58 -0.62
N MET A 652 0.45 8.36 -1.58
CA MET A 652 0.91 9.36 -2.54
C MET A 652 -0.23 10.01 -3.31
N GLN A 653 -1.26 9.23 -3.66
CA GLN A 653 -2.40 9.69 -4.44
C GLN A 653 -3.37 10.60 -3.66
N TRP A 654 -3.45 10.44 -2.33
CA TRP A 654 -4.54 11.02 -1.53
C TRP A 654 -4.09 12.18 -0.64
N GLY A 655 -2.79 12.26 -0.36
CA GLY A 655 -2.29 13.04 0.76
C GLY A 655 -2.05 14.52 0.52
N SER A 656 -1.54 14.91 -0.66
CA SER A 656 -0.98 16.27 -0.79
C SER A 656 -0.85 16.84 -2.19
N GLY A 657 -1.88 16.70 -3.03
CA GLY A 657 -1.90 17.38 -4.34
C GLY A 657 -1.64 18.90 -4.26
N PRO A 658 -1.27 19.55 -5.38
CA PRO A 658 -1.18 18.97 -6.72
C PRO A 658 0.13 18.19 -6.96
N PHE A 659 0.03 17.10 -7.73
CA PHE A 659 1.13 16.17 -8.07
C PHE A 659 2.27 16.82 -8.87
N THR A 660 1.96 17.90 -9.59
CA THR A 660 2.93 18.64 -10.40
C THR A 660 3.70 19.71 -9.62
N ASP A 661 3.37 19.94 -8.34
CA ASP A 661 4.16 20.82 -7.48
C ASP A 661 5.41 20.04 -7.00
N PRO A 662 6.64 20.53 -7.22
CA PRO A 662 7.86 19.90 -6.72
C PRO A 662 7.90 19.71 -5.19
N LYS A 663 7.06 20.43 -4.43
CA LYS A 663 6.90 20.17 -3.00
C LYS A 663 6.25 18.82 -2.72
N HIS A 664 5.51 18.24 -3.67
CA HIS A 664 4.91 16.91 -3.53
C HIS A 664 5.97 15.81 -3.44
N SER A 665 6.93 15.80 -4.37
CA SER A 665 8.06 14.88 -4.34
C SER A 665 8.96 15.11 -3.13
N LEU A 666 9.10 16.36 -2.67
CA LEU A 666 9.79 16.65 -1.41
C LEU A 666 9.07 16.05 -0.20
N ARG A 667 7.74 16.19 -0.10
CA ARG A 667 6.95 15.57 0.97
C ARG A 667 7.02 14.04 0.92
N LEU A 668 7.03 13.43 -0.27
CA LEU A 668 7.30 11.99 -0.42
C LEU A 668 8.65 11.62 0.20
N TYR A 669 9.72 12.30 -0.22
CA TYR A 669 11.06 12.05 0.31
C TYR A 669 11.09 12.14 1.84
N MET A 670 10.50 13.21 2.39
CA MET A 670 10.48 13.43 3.83
C MET A 670 9.66 12.35 4.56
N SER A 671 8.54 11.92 4.00
CA SER A 671 7.71 10.86 4.57
C SER A 671 8.46 9.53 4.65
N LEU A 672 9.14 9.15 3.57
CA LEU A 672 10.00 7.96 3.54
C LEU A 672 11.18 8.08 4.52
N ALA A 673 11.81 9.26 4.61
CA ALA A 673 12.91 9.51 5.54
C ALA A 673 12.45 9.44 7.02
N VAL A 674 11.31 10.05 7.36
CA VAL A 674 10.71 9.97 8.70
C VAL A 674 10.39 8.52 9.06
N ALA A 675 9.80 7.76 8.13
CA ALA A 675 9.54 6.34 8.31
C ALA A 675 10.81 5.55 8.64
N TYR A 676 11.88 5.73 7.85
CA TYR A 676 13.17 5.08 8.11
C TYR A 676 13.72 5.45 9.49
N MET A 677 13.77 6.76 9.80
CA MET A 677 14.30 7.30 11.06
C MET A 677 13.52 6.79 12.28
N HIS A 678 12.21 6.57 12.14
CA HIS A 678 11.32 6.11 13.20
C HIS A 678 11.25 4.57 13.34
N GLY A 679 11.98 3.84 12.50
CA GLY A 679 12.18 2.40 12.64
C GLY A 679 11.38 1.52 11.68
N SER A 680 10.66 2.08 10.70
CA SER A 680 9.99 1.27 9.68
C SER A 680 10.97 0.36 8.98
N SER A 681 10.71 -0.95 8.99
CA SER A 681 11.48 -1.94 8.25
C SER A 681 10.97 -2.06 6.83
N HIS A 682 9.66 -1.98 6.56
CA HIS A 682 9.14 -2.07 5.19
C HIS A 682 8.32 -0.82 4.86
N MET A 683 8.72 -0.07 3.83
CA MET A 683 8.06 1.16 3.37
C MET A 683 7.48 0.90 1.98
N ASN A 684 6.16 0.91 1.84
CA ASN A 684 5.53 0.78 0.53
C ASN A 684 4.90 2.12 0.12
N THR A 685 5.20 2.62 -1.06
CA THR A 685 4.43 3.74 -1.61
C THR A 685 3.18 3.23 -2.31
N GLU A 686 2.09 3.99 -2.26
CA GLU A 686 1.03 3.83 -3.26
C GLU A 686 1.52 4.30 -4.64
N GLU A 687 0.67 4.13 -5.64
CA GLU A 687 0.85 4.54 -7.03
C GLU A 687 1.23 6.02 -7.20
N ALA A 688 2.13 6.29 -8.16
CA ALA A 688 2.48 7.59 -8.75
C ALA A 688 3.87 7.58 -9.43
N LEU A 689 4.64 6.48 -9.36
CA LEU A 689 5.95 6.39 -10.02
C LEU A 689 5.81 5.88 -11.46
N TRP A 690 4.85 4.97 -11.71
CA TRP A 690 4.52 4.52 -13.06
C TRP A 690 3.54 5.50 -13.73
N LEU A 691 2.44 5.78 -13.04
CA LEU A 691 1.34 6.66 -13.45
C LEU A 691 0.54 7.10 -12.21
N ASP A 692 -0.11 8.26 -12.25
CA ASP A 692 -1.16 8.68 -11.30
C ASP A 692 -2.55 8.84 -11.96
N GLU A 693 -3.62 9.03 -11.17
CA GLU A 693 -4.98 9.25 -11.70
C GLU A 693 -5.15 10.55 -12.52
N TYR A 694 -4.15 11.45 -12.52
CA TYR A 694 -4.13 12.75 -13.18
C TYR A 694 -3.23 12.78 -14.43
N ALA A 695 -2.73 11.63 -14.88
CA ALA A 695 -1.82 11.40 -16.01
C ALA A 695 -0.44 12.05 -15.91
N ASN A 696 0.09 12.19 -14.70
CA ASN A 696 1.52 12.29 -14.52
C ASN A 696 2.08 10.86 -14.50
N ASP A 697 2.99 10.57 -15.40
CA ASP A 697 3.61 9.25 -15.54
C ASP A 697 5.12 9.31 -15.37
N ARG A 698 5.76 8.15 -15.46
CA ARG A 698 7.23 8.01 -15.41
C ARG A 698 8.01 8.83 -16.44
N TYR A 699 7.37 9.34 -17.50
CA TYR A 699 8.01 10.19 -18.50
C TYR A 699 7.85 11.69 -18.19
N SER A 700 6.81 12.05 -17.45
CA SER A 700 6.53 13.41 -16.99
C SER A 700 7.62 13.96 -16.06
N GLN A 701 7.69 15.29 -15.93
CA GLN A 701 8.60 15.94 -14.98
C GLN A 701 8.31 15.52 -13.54
N SER A 702 7.02 15.48 -13.17
CA SER A 702 6.59 15.06 -11.84
C SER A 702 7.00 13.61 -11.54
N GLY A 703 6.74 12.66 -12.45
CA GLY A 703 7.13 11.26 -12.24
C GLY A 703 8.64 11.08 -12.04
N LYS A 704 9.47 11.82 -12.79
CA LYS A 704 10.94 11.84 -12.61
C LYS A 704 11.36 12.40 -11.25
N GLU A 705 10.70 13.44 -10.76
CA GLU A 705 10.98 14.02 -9.45
C GLU A 705 10.58 13.08 -8.31
N HIS A 706 9.49 12.33 -8.44
CA HIS A 706 9.10 11.32 -7.46
C HIS A 706 10.03 10.12 -7.47
N LEU A 707 10.44 9.64 -8.65
CA LEU A 707 11.44 8.57 -8.75
C LEU A 707 12.78 9.01 -8.16
N TYR A 708 13.18 10.27 -8.38
CA TYR A 708 14.35 10.83 -7.71
C TYR A 708 14.21 10.79 -6.18
N ALA A 709 13.08 11.24 -5.62
CA ALA A 709 12.81 11.18 -4.18
C ALA A 709 12.88 9.74 -3.64
N GLN A 710 12.33 8.77 -4.37
CA GLN A 710 12.41 7.33 -4.06
C GLN A 710 13.87 6.85 -4.03
N HIS A 711 14.66 7.17 -5.06
CA HIS A 711 16.07 6.78 -5.17
C HIS A 711 16.93 7.35 -4.05
N ARG A 712 16.69 8.60 -3.63
CA ARG A 712 17.43 9.20 -2.50
C ARG A 712 17.32 8.39 -1.22
N VAL A 713 16.18 7.76 -0.97
CA VAL A 713 15.98 6.90 0.20
C VAL A 713 16.48 5.49 -0.05
N LEU A 714 16.24 4.91 -1.25
CA LEU A 714 16.74 3.59 -1.60
C LEU A 714 18.28 3.52 -1.56
N ASP A 715 18.97 4.51 -2.13
CA ASP A 715 20.44 4.60 -2.09
C ASP A 715 20.94 4.65 -0.64
N PHE A 716 20.24 5.36 0.24
CA PHE A 716 20.58 5.38 1.67
C PHE A 716 20.42 3.99 2.30
N ILE A 717 19.28 3.33 2.07
CA ILE A 717 18.99 1.98 2.58
C ILE A 717 20.01 0.94 2.08
N GLU A 718 20.39 0.99 0.81
CA GLU A 718 21.31 0.01 0.22
C GLU A 718 22.78 0.21 0.64
N THR A 719 23.13 1.40 1.12
CA THR A 719 24.52 1.77 1.47
C THR A 719 24.79 1.82 2.97
N HIS A 720 23.75 1.89 3.81
CA HIS A 720 23.87 2.00 5.26
C HIS A 720 23.30 0.79 5.98
N THR A 721 23.93 0.38 7.09
CA THR A 721 23.26 -0.51 8.05
C THR A 721 22.52 0.30 9.10
N ARG A 722 21.22 0.03 9.31
CA ARG A 722 20.49 0.58 10.48
C ARG A 722 20.92 -0.15 11.75
N ARG A 723 21.77 0.49 12.55
CA ARG A 723 22.39 -0.11 13.75
C ARG A 723 21.65 0.30 15.03
N GLY A 724 21.47 -0.66 15.93
CA GLY A 724 20.98 -0.41 17.29
C GLY A 724 19.46 -0.34 17.43
N GLU A 725 19.02 0.21 18.57
CA GLU A 725 17.61 0.45 18.86
C GLU A 725 17.33 1.96 18.93
N LEU A 726 16.20 2.39 18.37
CA LEU A 726 15.71 3.76 18.52
C LEU A 726 15.46 4.09 19.99
N LYS A 727 16.01 5.20 20.47
CA LYS A 727 15.85 5.66 21.85
C LYS A 727 14.71 6.67 21.99
N SER A 728 13.80 6.39 22.92
CA SER A 728 12.75 7.29 23.36
C SER A 728 12.76 7.35 24.89
N ASN A 729 12.99 8.54 25.45
CA ASN A 729 13.14 8.69 26.90
C ASN A 729 11.79 8.78 27.63
N VAL A 730 10.75 9.22 26.93
CA VAL A 730 9.41 9.42 27.47
C VAL A 730 8.43 8.54 26.72
N ALA A 731 7.53 7.90 27.46
CA ALA A 731 6.35 7.24 26.92
C ALA A 731 5.09 8.00 27.33
N VAL A 732 4.21 8.26 26.37
CA VAL A 732 2.83 8.66 26.61
C VAL A 732 1.98 7.39 26.66
N ILE A 733 1.19 7.22 27.71
CA ILE A 733 0.38 6.01 27.89
C ILE A 733 -0.92 6.11 27.09
N GLN A 734 -1.13 5.15 26.19
CA GLN A 734 -2.44 4.85 25.64
C GLN A 734 -3.15 3.92 26.63
N GLY A 735 -4.10 4.48 27.37
CA GLY A 735 -4.77 3.77 28.46
C GLY A 735 -5.67 2.64 27.96
N ARG A 736 -6.13 1.80 28.90
CA ARG A 736 -7.02 0.67 28.60
C ARG A 736 -8.34 1.20 28.07
N ASN A 737 -8.83 0.59 26.98
CA ASN A 737 -10.05 0.96 26.29
C ASN A 737 -10.04 2.40 25.73
N ASP A 738 -8.87 2.96 25.40
CA ASP A 738 -8.78 4.26 24.76
C ASP A 738 -9.24 4.17 23.29
N ALA A 739 -10.13 5.08 22.90
CA ALA A 739 -10.77 5.14 21.58
C ALA A 739 -10.13 6.20 20.66
N TRP A 740 -9.06 6.87 21.11
CA TRP A 740 -8.38 7.88 20.32
C TRP A 740 -7.66 7.28 19.12
N LYS A 741 -7.87 7.87 17.95
CA LYS A 741 -7.39 7.38 16.65
C LYS A 741 -6.45 8.35 15.92
N SER A 742 -6.13 9.49 16.54
CA SER A 742 -5.52 10.68 15.90
C SER A 742 -6.40 11.31 14.81
N PHE A 743 -6.87 10.55 13.83
CA PHE A 743 -7.55 11.06 12.64
C PHE A 743 -8.95 11.66 12.90
N GLY A 744 -9.06 12.99 12.77
CA GLY A 744 -10.30 13.76 12.96
C GLY A 744 -10.91 13.67 14.36
N ARG A 745 -11.82 14.60 14.69
CA ARG A 745 -12.55 14.61 15.97
C ARG A 745 -13.91 13.90 15.87
N GLY A 746 -13.89 12.67 15.37
CA GLY A 746 -15.09 11.84 15.24
C GLY A 746 -15.53 11.21 16.57
N SER A 747 -16.69 10.53 16.56
CA SER A 747 -17.20 9.85 17.75
C SER A 747 -16.34 8.68 18.20
N LEU A 748 -16.35 8.44 19.51
CA LEU A 748 -15.73 7.30 20.18
C LEU A 748 -16.37 6.01 19.67
N TRP A 749 -15.52 5.03 19.33
CA TRP A 749 -15.93 3.75 18.76
C TRP A 749 -16.85 3.88 17.55
N SER A 750 -16.85 5.03 16.85
CA SER A 750 -17.74 5.32 15.73
C SER A 750 -19.23 5.08 16.03
N GLN A 751 -19.62 5.28 17.28
CA GLN A 751 -21.00 5.15 17.73
C GLN A 751 -21.75 6.47 17.58
N LYS A 752 -23.07 6.37 17.45
CA LYS A 752 -23.99 7.51 17.40
C LYS A 752 -24.59 7.78 18.78
N GLY A 753 -24.88 9.05 19.06
CA GLY A 753 -25.46 9.52 20.32
C GLY A 753 -24.49 10.39 21.14
N ASP A 754 -25.06 11.24 21.98
CA ASP A 754 -24.33 12.33 22.65
C ASP A 754 -23.20 11.85 23.56
N LYS A 755 -23.36 10.69 24.22
CA LYS A 755 -22.33 10.14 25.10
C LYS A 755 -21.04 9.73 24.36
N TRP A 756 -21.12 9.48 23.05
CA TRP A 756 -20.00 9.01 22.24
C TRP A 756 -19.25 10.14 21.52
N GLN A 757 -19.59 11.40 21.77
CA GLN A 757 -18.92 12.52 21.13
C GLN A 757 -17.43 12.59 21.53
N PHE A 758 -16.62 13.20 20.65
CA PHE A 758 -15.22 13.51 20.97
C PHE A 758 -15.16 14.33 22.27
N ASN A 759 -14.39 13.88 23.25
CA ASN A 759 -14.44 14.41 24.61
C ASN A 759 -13.04 14.82 25.11
N LYS A 760 -12.97 15.25 26.38
CA LYS A 760 -11.75 15.75 27.02
C LYS A 760 -10.68 14.68 27.22
N ALA A 761 -11.05 13.41 27.31
CA ALA A 761 -10.08 12.31 27.31
C ALA A 761 -9.36 12.26 25.95
N THR A 762 -10.08 12.25 24.83
CA THR A 762 -9.48 12.24 23.50
C THR A 762 -8.78 13.55 23.13
N GLU A 763 -9.28 14.70 23.58
CA GLU A 763 -8.64 16.01 23.38
C GLU A 763 -7.29 16.12 24.09
N SER A 764 -7.06 15.34 25.15
CA SER A 764 -5.81 15.39 25.93
C SER A 764 -4.58 14.97 25.13
N PHE A 765 -4.75 14.24 24.02
CA PHE A 765 -3.66 13.97 23.08
C PHE A 765 -3.20 15.23 22.31
N ASP A 766 -3.93 16.34 22.33
CA ASP A 766 -3.46 17.63 21.79
C ASP A 766 -2.17 18.12 22.50
N LEU A 767 -1.91 17.64 23.72
CA LEU A 767 -0.69 17.95 24.48
C LEU A 767 0.56 17.27 23.90
N LEU A 768 0.42 16.35 22.94
CA LEU A 768 1.56 15.82 22.17
C LEU A 768 2.35 16.92 21.44
N LYS A 769 1.75 18.10 21.23
CA LYS A 769 2.43 19.31 20.73
C LYS A 769 3.59 19.79 21.61
N VAL A 770 3.72 19.30 22.84
CA VAL A 770 4.93 19.52 23.65
C VAL A 770 6.16 18.88 22.98
N PHE A 771 6.00 17.68 22.43
CA PHE A 771 7.05 16.91 21.76
C PHE A 771 7.08 17.13 20.25
N TYR A 772 5.91 17.38 19.66
CA TYR A 772 5.68 17.48 18.23
C TYR A 772 4.94 18.78 17.88
N PRO A 773 5.57 19.96 18.07
CA PRO A 773 4.90 21.26 18.06
C PRO A 773 4.24 21.64 16.74
N ASN A 774 4.74 21.12 15.61
CA ASN A 774 4.22 21.45 14.30
C ASN A 774 3.12 20.47 13.83
N ASN A 775 2.97 19.31 14.49
CA ASN A 775 1.94 18.36 14.09
C ASN A 775 0.53 18.90 14.38
N ILE A 776 -0.38 18.71 13.42
CA ILE A 776 -1.81 18.87 13.65
C ILE A 776 -2.35 17.49 14.04
N VAL A 777 -2.60 17.32 15.34
CA VAL A 777 -2.89 16.01 15.98
C VAL A 777 -4.09 15.28 15.35
N ASP A 778 -5.06 16.04 14.86
CA ASP A 778 -6.27 15.58 14.19
C ASP A 778 -6.36 15.96 12.71
N GLY A 779 -5.25 16.41 12.14
CA GLY A 779 -5.18 16.93 10.79
C GLY A 779 -5.26 15.83 9.73
N CYS A 780 -5.91 16.19 8.62
CA CYS A 780 -5.96 15.40 7.39
C CYS A 780 -5.44 16.31 6.27
N GLY A 781 -4.20 16.11 5.84
CA GLY A 781 -3.54 16.92 4.80
C GLY A 781 -2.14 17.41 5.18
N PRO A 782 -1.39 17.99 4.21
CA PRO A 782 0.07 18.15 4.31
C PRO A 782 0.55 19.11 5.41
N ASN A 783 -0.32 20.00 5.86
CA ASN A 783 -0.01 20.89 6.96
C ASN A 783 0.04 20.11 8.27
N GLY A 784 1.21 20.12 8.92
CA GLY A 784 1.42 19.43 10.19
C GLY A 784 1.70 17.93 10.08
N TRP A 785 2.07 17.42 8.89
CA TRP A 785 2.61 16.06 8.77
C TRP A 785 3.94 15.89 9.47
N PHE A 786 4.85 16.86 9.27
CA PHE A 786 6.22 16.82 9.76
C PHE A 786 6.42 17.80 10.91
N THR A 787 7.32 17.47 11.83
CA THR A 787 7.61 18.32 12.99
C THR A 787 9.07 18.32 13.40
N SER A 788 9.50 19.44 13.97
CA SER A 788 10.72 19.44 14.79
C SER A 788 10.54 18.57 16.04
N THR A 789 11.65 18.04 16.57
CA THR A 789 11.66 17.14 17.74
C THR A 789 12.49 17.73 18.88
N PRO A 790 12.03 18.80 19.57
CA PRO A 790 12.82 19.55 20.56
C PRO A 790 13.38 18.70 21.71
N TYR A 791 12.75 17.55 22.00
CA TYR A 791 13.14 16.64 23.07
C TYR A 791 13.45 15.21 22.56
N GLY A 792 13.66 15.06 21.25
CA GLY A 792 13.73 13.75 20.60
C GLY A 792 12.37 13.09 20.46
N THR A 793 12.35 11.79 20.16
CA THR A 793 11.10 11.03 19.97
C THR A 793 10.52 10.51 21.28
N ILE A 794 9.20 10.35 21.30
CA ILE A 794 8.46 9.68 22.37
C ILE A 794 7.76 8.44 21.82
N ASP A 795 7.36 7.50 22.67
CA ASP A 795 6.43 6.45 22.26
C ASP A 795 5.04 6.69 22.80
N ILE A 796 4.02 6.28 22.04
CA ILE A 796 2.66 6.14 22.58
C ILE A 796 2.49 4.65 22.94
N LEU A 797 2.67 4.34 24.22
CA LEU A 797 2.82 2.99 24.75
C LEU A 797 1.47 2.47 25.28
N PRO A 798 0.97 1.31 24.80
CA PRO A 798 -0.18 0.65 25.42
C PRO A 798 0.09 0.32 26.88
N ILE A 799 -0.90 0.58 27.75
CA ILE A 799 -0.77 0.35 29.20
C ILE A 799 -0.44 -1.12 29.58
N GLU A 800 -0.82 -2.06 28.72
CA GLU A 800 -0.52 -3.49 28.91
C GLU A 800 0.93 -3.89 28.56
N ALA A 801 1.80 -2.92 28.25
CA ALA A 801 3.20 -3.20 27.93
C ALA A 801 3.89 -4.06 29.02
N PRO A 802 4.78 -4.99 28.61
CA PRO A 802 5.61 -5.74 29.54
C PRO A 802 6.50 -4.86 30.41
N GLN A 803 6.88 -5.36 31.60
CA GLN A 803 7.69 -4.61 32.57
C GLN A 803 9.04 -4.18 32.00
N ASP A 804 9.73 -5.06 31.28
CA ASP A 804 11.03 -4.78 30.66
C ASP A 804 10.94 -3.68 29.60
N VAL A 805 9.81 -3.58 28.89
CA VAL A 805 9.53 -2.49 27.95
C VAL A 805 9.29 -1.18 28.69
N MET A 806 8.45 -1.18 29.74
CA MET A 806 8.20 0.01 30.57
C MET A 806 9.50 0.57 31.17
N ASN A 807 10.37 -0.32 31.63
CA ASN A 807 11.64 0.05 32.28
C ASN A 807 12.65 0.72 31.32
N LYS A 808 12.41 0.71 30.00
CA LYS A 808 13.24 1.46 29.04
C LYS A 808 13.03 2.98 29.14
N TYR A 809 11.87 3.44 29.64
CA TYR A 809 11.52 4.86 29.67
C TYR A 809 11.88 5.53 31.01
N LYS A 810 12.35 6.77 30.94
CA LYS A 810 12.64 7.59 32.14
C LYS A 810 11.39 8.21 32.74
N ALA A 811 10.39 8.49 31.91
CA ALA A 811 9.07 8.96 32.35
C ALA A 811 7.94 8.33 31.53
N MET A 812 6.83 8.04 32.21
CA MET A 812 5.55 7.62 31.63
C MET A 812 4.48 8.65 31.97
N VAL A 813 3.75 9.13 30.97
CA VAL A 813 2.76 10.23 31.10
C VAL A 813 1.40 9.76 30.59
N PHE A 814 0.38 9.76 31.43
CA PHE A 814 -0.99 9.56 30.97
C PHE A 814 -1.55 10.81 30.28
N LEU A 815 -2.34 10.63 29.23
CA LEU A 815 -3.11 11.72 28.60
C LEU A 815 -4.59 11.35 28.44
N GLY A 816 -4.86 10.26 27.74
CA GLY A 816 -6.20 9.89 27.29
C GLY A 816 -7.03 9.09 28.28
N TRP A 817 -8.00 8.37 27.74
CA TRP A 817 -8.89 7.52 28.54
C TRP A 817 -8.10 6.35 29.14
N ASN A 818 -8.38 6.01 30.39
CA ASN A 818 -7.90 4.77 30.98
C ASN A 818 -8.98 4.13 31.86
N SER A 819 -9.32 2.88 31.58
CA SER A 819 -10.07 2.02 32.51
C SER A 819 -9.10 1.31 33.46
N PHE A 820 -9.27 1.49 34.76
CA PHE A 820 -8.43 0.90 35.79
C PHE A 820 -8.47 -0.64 35.73
N ASP A 821 -7.30 -1.25 35.72
CA ASP A 821 -7.08 -2.67 35.90
C ASP A 821 -5.92 -2.86 36.90
N GLU A 822 -6.12 -3.73 37.89
CA GLU A 822 -5.14 -3.92 38.96
C GLU A 822 -3.80 -4.45 38.42
N SER A 823 -3.82 -5.32 37.41
CA SER A 823 -2.59 -5.90 36.86
C SER A 823 -1.72 -4.86 36.16
N ASP A 824 -2.35 -3.89 35.48
CA ASP A 824 -1.65 -2.76 34.86
C ASP A 824 -0.97 -1.90 35.92
N PHE A 825 -1.69 -1.55 36.97
CA PHE A 825 -1.17 -0.71 38.05
C PHE A 825 -0.11 -1.41 38.89
N LEU A 826 -0.12 -2.74 39.01
CA LEU A 826 0.97 -3.50 39.63
C LEU A 826 2.29 -3.38 38.83
N ARG A 827 2.23 -3.39 37.49
CA ARG A 827 3.43 -3.17 36.65
C ARG A 827 3.91 -1.73 36.72
N ILE A 828 2.98 -0.77 36.67
CA ILE A 828 3.30 0.65 36.82
C ILE A 828 3.92 0.93 38.20
N ARG A 829 3.38 0.33 39.27
CA ARG A 829 3.95 0.40 40.61
C ARG A 829 5.41 -0.05 40.60
N ASN A 830 5.70 -1.23 40.05
CA ASN A 830 7.07 -1.74 39.99
C ASN A 830 7.98 -0.81 39.17
N TYR A 831 7.50 -0.31 38.02
CA TYR A 831 8.23 0.65 37.19
C TYR A 831 8.66 1.89 37.99
N VAL A 832 7.74 2.49 38.75
CA VAL A 832 8.05 3.66 39.58
C VAL A 832 8.98 3.27 40.73
N PHE A 833 8.71 2.15 41.40
CA PHE A 833 9.54 1.67 42.52
C PHE A 833 11.01 1.51 42.10
N ASP A 834 11.25 1.05 40.88
CA ASP A 834 12.57 0.82 40.30
C ASP A 834 13.23 2.07 39.70
N GLY A 835 12.65 3.26 39.87
CA GLY A 835 13.25 4.54 39.47
C GLY A 835 12.52 5.30 38.37
N GLY A 836 11.41 4.78 37.87
CA GLY A 836 10.57 5.45 36.88
C GLY A 836 9.88 6.71 37.41
N THR A 837 9.56 7.64 36.50
CA THR A 837 8.69 8.78 36.81
C THR A 837 7.32 8.58 36.18
N LEU A 838 6.25 8.70 36.96
CA LEU A 838 4.88 8.58 36.46
C LEU A 838 4.12 9.90 36.59
N VAL A 839 3.37 10.30 35.57
CA VAL A 839 2.45 11.45 35.62
C VAL A 839 1.03 10.99 35.33
N LEU A 840 0.09 11.32 36.23
CA LEU A 840 -1.32 11.06 36.04
C LEU A 840 -2.22 12.05 36.78
N THR A 841 -3.49 12.10 36.37
CA THR A 841 -4.57 12.74 37.11
C THR A 841 -5.45 11.68 37.78
N ALA A 842 -6.33 12.08 38.69
CA ALA A 842 -7.32 11.18 39.28
C ALA A 842 -8.27 10.56 38.22
N ALA A 843 -8.48 11.23 37.07
CA ALA A 843 -9.30 10.71 35.98
C ALA A 843 -8.69 9.46 35.30
N HIS A 844 -7.39 9.21 35.44
CA HIS A 844 -6.76 7.99 34.92
C HIS A 844 -6.90 6.78 35.85
N LEU A 845 -7.41 6.97 37.07
CA LEU A 845 -7.72 5.91 38.04
C LEU A 845 -9.17 5.42 37.91
N ASN A 846 -9.76 5.60 36.72
CA ASN A 846 -11.20 5.49 36.51
C ASN A 846 -11.67 4.03 36.35
N ALA A 847 -12.62 3.61 37.18
CA ALA A 847 -13.33 2.34 37.09
C ALA A 847 -14.72 2.47 36.43
N GLU A 848 -15.17 3.70 36.14
CA GLU A 848 -16.38 3.94 35.34
C GLU A 848 -16.08 3.69 33.85
N LEU A 849 -17.00 3.01 33.15
CA LEU A 849 -16.85 2.64 31.74
C LEU A 849 -17.71 3.51 30.82
N GLN A 850 -18.69 4.24 31.35
CA GLN A 850 -19.50 5.17 30.58
C GLN A 850 -18.72 6.47 30.29
N PRO A 851 -18.54 6.85 29.01
CA PRO A 851 -17.71 8.00 28.61
C PRO A 851 -18.28 9.38 28.97
N ASP A 852 -19.58 9.44 29.29
CA ASP A 852 -20.33 10.63 29.68
C ASP A 852 -20.51 10.77 31.20
N GLN A 853 -20.05 9.78 31.97
CA GLN A 853 -20.13 9.78 33.43
C GLN A 853 -18.79 10.24 34.05
N PRO A 854 -18.83 10.88 35.23
CA PRO A 854 -17.61 11.33 35.90
C PRO A 854 -16.75 10.14 36.33
N ALA A 855 -15.43 10.35 36.34
CA ALA A 855 -14.49 9.32 36.75
C ALA A 855 -14.75 8.86 38.19
N LYS A 856 -14.70 7.54 38.41
CA LYS A 856 -14.95 6.90 39.69
C LYS A 856 -13.78 6.01 40.09
N PHE A 857 -13.29 6.11 41.33
CA PHE A 857 -12.22 5.23 41.81
C PHE A 857 -12.68 3.76 41.93
N PRO A 858 -11.78 2.79 41.74
CA PRO A 858 -12.10 1.38 41.95
C PRO A 858 -12.47 1.11 43.41
N THR A 859 -13.30 0.07 43.63
CA THR A 859 -13.69 -0.35 45.00
C THR A 859 -12.51 -0.93 45.76
N ASN A 860 -11.65 -1.70 45.08
CA ASN A 860 -10.35 -2.12 45.59
C ASN A 860 -9.28 -1.13 45.08
N ASP A 861 -8.82 -0.23 45.94
CA ASP A 861 -7.82 0.79 45.64
C ASP A 861 -6.47 0.51 46.34
N ALA A 862 -6.20 -0.72 46.78
CA ALA A 862 -5.02 -1.06 47.57
C ALA A 862 -3.69 -0.66 46.89
N VAL A 863 -3.51 -1.02 45.60
CA VAL A 863 -2.31 -0.63 44.82
C VAL A 863 -2.22 0.89 44.62
N ILE A 864 -3.36 1.58 44.52
CA ILE A 864 -3.39 3.05 44.39
C ILE A 864 -2.94 3.69 45.70
N ARG A 865 -3.42 3.20 46.85
CA ARG A 865 -3.02 3.68 48.18
C ARG A 865 -1.56 3.37 48.49
N GLU A 866 -1.06 2.22 48.04
CA GLU A 866 0.37 1.88 48.10
C GLU A 866 1.21 2.93 47.36
N MET A 867 0.80 3.31 46.14
CA MET A 867 1.54 4.25 45.30
C MET A 867 1.39 5.73 45.71
N LEU A 868 0.17 6.15 46.05
CA LEU A 868 -0.19 7.57 46.25
C LEU A 868 -0.42 7.96 47.72
N GLY A 869 -0.38 7.00 48.64
CA GLY A 869 -0.71 7.17 50.07
C GLY A 869 -2.20 7.06 50.39
N ASP A 870 -2.55 6.74 51.63
CA ASP A 870 -3.94 6.58 52.08
C ASP A 870 -4.80 7.85 51.93
N ASN A 871 -4.16 9.03 51.96
CA ASN A 871 -4.82 10.33 51.86
C ASN A 871 -4.95 10.85 50.42
N TYR A 872 -4.62 10.06 49.38
CA TYR A 872 -4.57 10.53 47.99
C TYR A 872 -5.88 11.18 47.49
N LYS A 873 -7.03 10.74 48.02
CA LYS A 873 -8.36 11.30 47.71
C LYS A 873 -8.59 12.70 48.27
N SER A 874 -7.81 13.11 49.27
CA SER A 874 -7.94 14.40 49.97
C SER A 874 -6.95 15.47 49.50
N LEU A 875 -6.01 15.11 48.62
CA LEU A 875 -5.07 16.05 48.02
C LEU A 875 -5.83 17.05 47.14
N ASN A 876 -5.39 18.31 47.12
CA ASN A 876 -6.10 19.41 46.44
C ASN A 876 -5.26 20.14 45.37
N GLY A 877 -4.00 19.76 45.15
CA GLY A 877 -3.11 20.34 44.13
C GLY A 877 -2.08 19.34 43.61
N LYS A 878 -1.36 19.72 42.54
CA LYS A 878 -0.23 18.95 41.98
C LYS A 878 0.71 18.55 43.11
N THR A 879 0.89 17.24 43.29
CA THR A 879 1.72 16.66 44.37
C THR A 879 2.78 15.75 43.76
N VAL A 880 4.03 15.89 44.19
CA VAL A 880 5.12 14.98 43.85
C VAL A 880 5.31 14.00 44.99
N ILE A 881 5.08 12.72 44.72
CA ILE A 881 5.09 11.63 45.71
C ILE A 881 6.31 10.74 45.42
N PRO A 882 7.33 10.72 46.30
CA PRO A 882 8.42 9.76 46.21
C PRO A 882 7.90 8.33 46.40
N PHE A 883 8.32 7.40 45.55
CA PHE A 883 7.92 5.99 45.66
C PHE A 883 9.05 5.07 45.19
N GLY A 884 9.60 4.27 46.11
CA GLY A 884 10.84 3.53 45.86
C GLY A 884 12.00 4.45 45.46
N SER A 885 12.65 4.14 44.34
CA SER A 885 13.72 4.96 43.74
C SER A 885 13.19 6.02 42.75
N GLY A 886 11.88 6.02 42.48
CA GLY A 886 11.23 6.89 41.51
C GLY A 886 10.29 7.91 42.15
N LYS A 887 9.42 8.49 41.33
CA LYS A 887 8.45 9.51 41.76
C LYS A 887 7.16 9.49 40.94
N ILE A 888 6.07 9.88 41.57
CA ILE A 888 4.76 10.07 40.93
C ILE A 888 4.39 11.55 41.01
N ILE A 889 4.03 12.15 39.89
CA ILE A 889 3.45 13.49 39.81
C ILE A 889 1.95 13.32 39.64
N TYR A 890 1.21 13.55 40.73
CA TYR A 890 -0.21 13.31 40.83
C TYR A 890 -1.00 14.62 40.82
N PHE A 891 -1.96 14.71 39.92
CA PHE A 891 -2.97 15.77 39.87
C PHE A 891 -4.30 15.21 40.43
N PRO A 892 -4.70 15.58 41.65
CA PRO A 892 -5.83 14.93 42.32
C PRO A 892 -7.20 15.24 41.74
N GLN A 893 -7.29 16.15 40.76
CA GLN A 893 -8.53 16.51 40.09
C GLN A 893 -9.02 15.35 39.21
N ALA A 894 -10.31 15.02 39.31
CA ALA A 894 -11.00 14.06 38.45
C ALA A 894 -11.29 14.67 37.06
N ALA A 895 -10.26 15.21 36.43
CA ALA A 895 -10.27 15.92 35.16
C ALA A 895 -9.14 15.40 34.26
N TYR A 896 -9.37 15.38 32.96
CA TYR A 896 -8.34 15.01 31.97
C TYR A 896 -7.42 16.20 31.67
N PRO A 897 -6.17 15.96 31.20
CA PRO A 897 -5.19 17.03 30.95
C PRO A 897 -5.64 18.16 30.01
N ALA A 898 -6.55 17.90 29.07
CA ALA A 898 -7.10 18.95 28.18
C ALA A 898 -8.02 19.96 28.88
N GLU A 899 -8.45 19.69 30.11
CA GLU A 899 -9.31 20.61 30.86
C GLU A 899 -8.55 21.90 31.19
N SER A 900 -9.23 23.04 31.04
CA SER A 900 -8.60 24.36 31.22
C SER A 900 -8.01 24.57 32.62
N SER A 901 -8.55 23.86 33.61
CA SER A 901 -8.08 23.88 35.00
C SER A 901 -6.72 23.18 35.21
N LEU A 902 -6.32 22.28 34.30
CA LEU A 902 -5.09 21.49 34.41
C LEU A 902 -4.08 21.76 33.29
N ARG A 903 -4.57 22.12 32.10
CA ARG A 903 -3.80 22.08 30.84
C ARG A 903 -2.43 22.73 30.94
N SER A 904 -2.36 24.00 31.35
CA SER A 904 -1.10 24.74 31.41
C SER A 904 -0.10 24.10 32.38
N GLN A 905 -0.55 23.70 33.58
CA GLN A 905 0.30 23.06 34.57
C GLN A 905 0.77 21.66 34.13
N TYR A 906 -0.07 20.94 33.38
CA TYR A 906 0.27 19.62 32.84
C TYR A 906 1.29 19.74 31.69
N GLU A 907 1.09 20.67 30.76
CA GLU A 907 2.06 20.98 29.68
C GLU A 907 3.41 21.42 30.24
N GLU A 908 3.43 22.28 31.26
CA GLU A 908 4.66 22.68 31.96
C GLU A 908 5.37 21.47 32.58
N THR A 909 4.63 20.60 33.27
CA THR A 909 5.18 19.36 33.85
C THR A 909 5.79 18.46 32.78
N MET A 910 5.14 18.31 31.62
CA MET A 910 5.68 17.54 30.50
C MET A 910 6.98 18.15 29.97
N ARG A 911 7.08 19.48 29.85
CA ARG A 911 8.31 20.19 29.41
C ARG A 911 9.44 20.06 30.42
N GLU A 912 9.15 20.16 31.71
CA GLU A 912 10.12 19.97 32.80
C GLU A 912 10.74 18.56 32.72
N LEU A 913 9.89 17.54 32.62
CA LEU A 913 10.34 16.15 32.51
C LEU A 913 11.13 15.89 31.23
N ALA A 914 10.64 16.36 30.09
CA ALA A 914 11.32 16.21 28.82
C ALA A 914 12.74 16.82 28.88
N THR A 915 12.85 18.04 29.39
CA THR A 915 14.14 18.71 29.62
C THR A 915 15.05 17.92 30.57
N GLU A 916 14.51 17.39 31.69
CA GLU A 916 15.28 16.58 32.64
C GLU A 916 15.87 15.32 31.96
N THR A 917 15.09 14.67 31.10
CA THR A 917 15.56 13.49 30.36
C THR A 917 16.61 13.82 29.31
N VAL A 918 16.45 14.93 28.56
CA VAL A 918 17.42 15.38 27.56
C VAL A 918 18.76 15.74 28.20
N ASN A 919 18.75 16.41 29.36
CA ASN A 919 19.99 16.80 30.05
C ASN A 919 20.89 15.60 30.38
N LYS A 920 20.30 14.42 30.62
CA LYS A 920 21.04 13.17 30.88
C LYS A 920 21.68 12.58 29.62
N GLU A 921 21.23 13.00 28.43
CA GLU A 921 21.73 12.50 27.14
C GLU A 921 22.83 13.38 26.52
N LEU A 922 22.98 14.64 26.95
CA LEU A 922 23.98 15.58 26.42
C LEU A 922 25.42 15.01 26.42
N PRO A 923 25.90 14.27 27.46
CA PRO A 923 27.23 13.68 27.43
C PRO A 923 27.40 12.61 26.34
N SER A 924 26.33 11.96 25.89
CA SER A 924 26.37 10.88 24.88
C SER A 924 26.18 11.37 23.45
N GLY A 925 25.89 12.66 23.24
CA GLY A 925 25.59 13.23 21.94
C GLY A 925 24.09 13.52 21.79
N TRP A 926 23.73 14.77 21.51
CA TRP A 926 22.35 15.22 21.36
C TRP A 926 22.22 16.44 20.43
N ILE A 927 21.02 16.68 19.89
CA ILE A 927 20.72 17.87 19.09
C ILE A 927 19.94 18.88 19.94
N GLU A 928 20.45 20.11 20.07
CA GLU A 928 19.68 21.18 20.70
C GLU A 928 18.41 21.47 19.91
N SER A 929 17.33 21.78 20.61
CA SER A 929 16.06 22.14 19.99
C SER A 929 16.26 23.24 18.95
N ALA A 930 15.93 22.93 17.69
CA ALA A 930 15.97 23.87 16.58
C ALA A 930 14.64 23.78 15.81
N PRO A 931 14.08 24.92 15.35
CA PRO A 931 12.94 24.89 14.45
C PRO A 931 13.33 24.17 13.16
N SER A 932 12.37 23.52 12.51
CA SER A 932 12.56 22.85 11.22
C SER A 932 13.57 21.69 11.20
N VAL A 933 14.02 21.21 12.37
CA VAL A 933 14.93 20.06 12.50
C VAL A 933 14.23 18.96 13.30
N GLY A 934 13.94 17.85 12.63
CA GLY A 934 13.52 16.60 13.25
C GLY A 934 14.72 15.66 13.37
N PHE A 935 14.83 14.92 14.47
CA PHE A 935 15.91 13.96 14.66
C PHE A 935 15.47 12.73 15.46
N THR A 936 16.20 11.63 15.25
CA THR A 936 16.08 10.40 16.04
C THR A 936 17.45 9.94 16.50
N VAL A 937 17.48 9.22 17.61
CA VAL A 937 18.73 8.70 18.22
C VAL A 937 18.64 7.19 18.27
N TRP A 938 19.69 6.51 17.81
CA TRP A 938 19.80 5.07 17.78
C TRP A 938 21.07 4.64 18.51
N ASP A 939 20.91 3.84 19.56
CA ASP A 939 22.01 3.37 20.39
C ASP A 939 22.34 1.91 20.08
N ASN A 940 23.63 1.62 19.85
CA ASN A 940 24.18 0.28 19.70
C ASN A 940 25.47 0.14 20.51
N LYS A 941 25.38 -0.44 21.71
CA LYS A 941 26.50 -0.58 22.65
C LYS A 941 27.14 0.79 22.96
N ASP A 942 28.39 1.00 22.55
CA ASP A 942 29.19 2.21 22.72
C ASP A 942 29.11 3.18 21.53
N HIS A 943 28.32 2.85 20.51
CA HIS A 943 28.10 3.66 19.31
C HIS A 943 26.68 4.21 19.27
N ARG A 944 26.55 5.51 18.98
CA ARG A 944 25.28 6.19 18.77
C ARG A 944 25.22 6.76 17.37
N THR A 945 24.11 6.52 16.67
CA THR A 945 23.78 7.21 15.42
C THR A 945 22.64 8.19 15.66
N ILE A 946 22.83 9.44 15.26
CA ILE A 946 21.78 10.46 15.22
C ILE A 946 21.41 10.67 13.77
N TYR A 947 20.14 10.49 13.43
CA TYR A 947 19.60 10.85 12.12
C TYR A 947 18.91 12.20 12.22
N LEU A 948 19.16 13.12 11.28
CA LEU A 948 18.50 14.42 11.21
C LEU A 948 17.82 14.62 9.86
N LEU A 949 16.69 15.31 9.87
CA LEU A 949 15.91 15.65 8.70
C LEU A 949 15.49 17.11 8.74
N ASN A 950 15.59 17.76 7.58
CA ASN A 950 15.02 19.08 7.37
C ASN A 950 13.50 18.95 7.22
N THR A 951 12.75 19.45 8.19
CA THR A 951 11.28 19.36 8.21
C THR A 951 10.58 20.53 7.52
N ASP A 952 11.34 21.49 6.98
CA ASP A 952 10.83 22.62 6.23
C ASP A 952 10.66 22.30 4.74
N TRP A 953 9.48 21.78 4.43
CA TRP A 953 9.03 21.55 3.06
C TRP A 953 8.36 22.79 2.43
N GLN A 954 8.02 23.80 3.24
CA GLN A 954 7.19 24.92 2.81
C GLN A 954 8.04 26.03 2.19
N SER A 955 9.20 26.32 2.76
CA SER A 955 10.09 27.39 2.29
C SER A 955 10.96 26.95 1.10
N ALA A 956 11.70 27.91 0.54
CA ALA A 956 12.70 27.64 -0.50
C ALA A 956 14.10 27.27 0.08
N GLU A 957 14.26 27.28 1.41
CA GLU A 957 15.55 27.03 2.06
C GLU A 957 16.00 25.58 1.85
N GLN A 958 17.21 25.43 1.28
CA GLN A 958 17.76 24.11 0.94
C GLN A 958 18.41 23.41 2.13
N GLN A 959 18.69 24.14 3.21
CA GLN A 959 19.30 23.60 4.41
C GLN A 959 18.94 24.46 5.63
N HIS A 960 18.96 23.84 6.80
CA HIS A 960 18.97 24.48 8.12
C HIS A 960 20.26 24.09 8.86
N THR A 961 20.61 24.78 9.93
CA THR A 961 21.76 24.40 10.78
C THR A 961 21.26 24.00 12.16
N ALA A 962 21.65 22.81 12.61
CA ALA A 962 21.41 22.30 13.95
C ALA A 962 22.67 22.42 14.82
N THR A 963 22.49 22.53 16.13
CA THR A 963 23.60 22.50 17.09
C THR A 963 23.68 21.11 17.71
N PHE A 964 24.74 20.37 17.38
CA PHE A 964 25.07 19.09 17.98
C PHE A 964 25.93 19.30 19.23
N VAL A 965 25.54 18.66 20.34
CA VAL A 965 26.22 18.75 21.64
C VAL A 965 26.76 17.38 22.01
N TYR A 966 28.06 17.30 22.33
CA TYR A 966 28.69 16.06 22.80
C TYR A 966 29.78 16.38 23.83
N ASN A 967 29.72 15.74 25.01
CA ASN A 967 30.59 16.03 26.15
C ASN A 967 30.71 17.54 26.48
N GLY A 968 29.61 18.28 26.35
CA GLY A 968 29.55 19.72 26.63
C GLY A 968 30.17 20.62 25.55
N LYS A 969 30.70 20.06 24.46
CA LYS A 969 31.13 20.81 23.27
C LYS A 969 29.98 20.94 22.29
N LYS A 970 29.98 22.04 21.52
CA LYS A 970 28.94 22.34 20.52
C LYS A 970 29.54 22.38 19.13
N PHE A 971 28.87 21.75 18.16
CA PHE A 971 29.29 21.68 16.76
C PHE A 971 28.11 21.99 15.84
N PRO A 972 28.32 22.73 14.74
CA PRO A 972 27.27 22.95 13.75
C PRO A 972 27.12 21.70 12.86
N VAL A 973 25.88 21.33 12.58
CA VAL A 973 25.53 20.29 11.59
C VAL A 973 24.53 20.88 10.61
N ASP A 974 24.88 20.86 9.33
CA ASP A 974 23.96 21.29 8.26
C ASP A 974 22.95 20.18 7.99
N VAL A 975 21.67 20.54 7.97
CA VAL A 975 20.53 19.64 7.76
C VAL A 975 19.92 19.95 6.40
N ARG A 976 20.34 19.21 5.38
CA ARG A 976 20.02 19.50 3.98
C ARG A 976 18.72 18.85 3.53
N ARG A 977 18.08 19.46 2.53
CA ARG A 977 16.96 18.88 1.79
C ARG A 977 17.42 17.64 1.01
N TYR A 978 16.55 16.64 0.86
CA TYR A 978 16.85 15.38 0.18
C TYR A 978 18.06 14.60 0.75
N HIS A 979 18.37 14.81 2.03
CA HIS A 979 19.42 14.11 2.78
C HIS A 979 18.92 13.64 4.15
N ILE A 980 19.23 12.38 4.49
CA ILE A 980 19.13 11.89 5.87
C ILE A 980 20.51 12.13 6.44
N GLU A 981 20.69 13.22 7.20
CA GLU A 981 21.99 13.50 7.79
C GLU A 981 22.27 12.52 8.92
N THR A 982 23.52 12.07 9.02
CA THR A 982 23.96 11.18 10.11
C THR A 982 25.06 11.82 10.93
N VAL A 983 25.03 11.59 12.24
CA VAL A 983 26.14 11.84 13.15
C VAL A 983 26.42 10.55 13.92
N HIS A 984 27.61 10.00 13.74
CA HIS A 984 28.05 8.76 14.36
C HIS A 984 28.98 9.08 15.53
N CYS A 985 28.54 8.84 16.77
CA CYS A 985 29.26 9.16 17.99
C CYS A 985 29.81 7.89 18.64
N ALA A 986 31.10 7.86 18.94
CA ALA A 986 31.70 6.84 19.78
C ALA A 986 33.04 7.32 20.36
N ASN A 987 33.33 6.91 21.59
CA ASN A 987 34.64 7.09 22.22
C ASN A 987 35.18 8.55 22.21
N GLY A 988 34.30 9.56 22.33
CA GLY A 988 34.69 10.97 22.35
C GLY A 988 34.89 11.63 20.97
N LEU A 989 34.64 10.89 19.88
CA LEU A 989 34.65 11.40 18.52
C LEU A 989 33.25 11.26 17.91
N ALA A 990 32.82 12.27 17.14
CA ALA A 990 31.65 12.16 16.29
C ALA A 990 32.00 12.43 14.82
N ILE A 991 31.43 11.65 13.91
CA ILE A 991 31.65 11.78 12.47
C ILE A 991 30.34 12.14 11.79
N ASN A 992 30.36 13.18 10.96
CA ASN A 992 29.26 13.56 10.08
C ASN A 992 29.73 13.44 8.61
N PRO A 993 29.20 12.47 7.85
CA PRO A 993 29.48 12.33 6.42
C PRO A 993 28.94 13.49 5.58
N GLY A 994 29.55 13.73 4.42
CA GLY A 994 29.11 14.77 3.48
C GLY A 994 28.12 14.25 2.42
N SER A 995 28.21 12.97 2.04
CA SER A 995 27.33 12.30 1.09
C SER A 995 26.26 11.46 1.80
N ASN A 996 25.08 11.36 1.17
CA ASN A 996 23.96 10.51 1.60
C ASN A 996 24.21 9.01 1.35
N THR A 997 25.38 8.64 0.83
CA THR A 997 25.77 7.25 0.54
C THR A 997 27.06 6.83 1.26
N THR A 998 27.50 7.63 2.23
CA THR A 998 28.70 7.35 3.02
C THR A 998 28.31 6.85 4.41
N ASP A 999 28.60 5.59 4.70
CA ASP A 999 28.34 4.97 6.01
C ASP A 999 29.62 4.90 6.85
N ILE A 1000 29.47 5.09 8.17
CA ILE A 1000 30.56 4.94 9.14
C ILE A 1000 30.44 3.55 9.78
N LEU A 1001 31.37 2.67 9.45
CA LEU A 1001 31.33 1.26 9.86
C LEU A 1001 31.82 1.08 11.30
N SER A 1002 32.84 1.83 11.73
CA SER A 1002 33.38 1.75 13.08
C SER A 1002 34.21 2.98 13.46
N ILE A 1003 34.22 3.33 14.76
CA ILE A 1003 35.09 4.36 15.36
C ILE A 1003 35.75 3.74 16.60
N ASN A 1004 37.05 3.47 16.53
CA ASN A 1004 37.81 2.86 17.61
C ASN A 1004 38.87 3.83 18.14
N LYS A 1005 38.98 4.00 19.46
CA LYS A 1005 40.01 4.85 20.06
C LYS A 1005 41.32 4.08 20.22
N GLU A 1006 42.42 4.67 19.76
CA GLU A 1006 43.78 4.09 19.80
C GLU A 1006 44.76 5.10 20.43
N GLY A 1007 44.87 5.09 21.75
CA GLY A 1007 45.70 6.06 22.48
C GLY A 1007 45.20 7.49 22.32
N ASN A 1008 46.03 8.36 21.72
CA ASN A 1008 45.71 9.76 21.41
C ASN A 1008 45.24 9.94 19.95
N SER A 1009 44.49 8.98 19.41
CA SER A 1009 43.85 9.09 18.10
C SER A 1009 42.65 8.17 18.00
N TRP A 1010 41.91 8.27 16.90
CA TRP A 1010 40.84 7.36 16.54
C TRP A 1010 41.10 6.75 15.18
N LYS A 1011 40.85 5.45 15.08
CA LYS A 1011 40.80 4.70 13.83
C LYS A 1011 39.35 4.59 13.38
N VAL A 1012 39.03 5.22 12.26
CA VAL A 1012 37.68 5.26 11.69
C VAL A 1012 37.64 4.46 10.40
N THR A 1013 36.68 3.55 10.30
CA THR A 1013 36.41 2.79 9.08
C THR A 1013 35.20 3.42 8.40
N VAL A 1014 35.37 3.90 7.17
CA VAL A 1014 34.36 4.64 6.41
C VAL A 1014 34.17 3.98 5.06
N GLN A 1015 32.92 3.80 4.63
CA GLN A 1015 32.60 3.36 3.29
C GLN A 1015 31.92 4.49 2.52
N ASN A 1016 32.43 4.83 1.34
CA ASN A 1016 31.80 5.79 0.44
C ASN A 1016 31.53 5.16 -0.95
N THR A 1017 30.49 5.64 -1.64
CA THR A 1017 30.17 5.22 -3.02
C THR A 1017 30.54 6.26 -4.08
N GLU A 1018 31.00 7.42 -3.64
CA GLU A 1018 31.41 8.57 -4.44
C GLU A 1018 32.40 9.44 -3.67
N LYS A 1019 33.00 10.43 -4.34
CA LYS A 1019 33.88 11.39 -3.65
C LYS A 1019 33.12 12.10 -2.54
N ASP A 1020 33.71 12.16 -1.34
CA ASP A 1020 33.07 12.76 -0.18
C ASP A 1020 34.05 13.58 0.69
N THR A 1021 33.53 14.46 1.52
CA THR A 1021 34.25 15.16 2.59
C THR A 1021 33.52 14.95 3.91
N ILE A 1022 34.14 14.21 4.81
CA ILE A 1022 33.57 13.93 6.14
C ILE A 1022 34.06 14.96 7.17
N ARG A 1023 33.21 15.32 8.12
CA ARG A 1023 33.53 16.17 9.27
C ARG A 1023 33.75 15.33 10.51
N CYS A 1024 34.83 15.58 11.23
CA CYS A 1024 35.19 14.92 12.49
C CYS A 1024 35.10 15.93 13.63
N PHE A 1025 34.21 15.70 14.58
CA PHE A 1025 34.00 16.52 15.77
C PHE A 1025 34.67 15.87 16.97
N ASN A 1026 35.77 16.45 17.45
CA ASN A 1026 36.49 15.98 18.63
C ASN A 1026 35.82 16.55 19.89
N ALA A 1027 35.08 15.71 20.61
CA ALA A 1027 34.34 16.15 21.80
C ALA A 1027 35.23 16.36 23.04
N GLU A 1028 36.50 15.95 22.99
CA GLU A 1028 37.48 16.19 24.06
C GLU A 1028 38.09 17.60 23.94
N THR A 1029 38.47 18.01 22.72
CA THR A 1029 39.11 19.30 22.47
C THR A 1029 38.11 20.39 22.06
N GLY A 1030 37.00 20.00 21.42
CA GLY A 1030 36.04 20.91 20.78
C GLY A 1030 36.44 21.32 19.35
N THR A 1031 37.45 20.70 18.75
CA THR A 1031 37.90 21.01 17.38
C THR A 1031 37.08 20.25 16.33
N THR A 1032 37.03 20.81 15.12
CA THR A 1032 36.47 20.15 13.94
C THR A 1032 37.57 20.01 12.89
N THR A 1033 37.72 18.80 12.34
CA THR A 1033 38.62 18.52 11.21
C THR A 1033 37.82 17.92 10.06
N THR A 1034 38.37 18.02 8.84
CA THR A 1034 37.75 17.44 7.64
C THR A 1034 38.69 16.45 6.98
N VAL A 1035 38.12 15.39 6.40
CA VAL A 1035 38.87 14.38 5.64
C VAL A 1035 38.20 14.19 4.30
N VAL A 1036 38.98 14.29 3.22
CA VAL A 1036 38.50 14.09 1.84
C VAL A 1036 38.72 12.63 1.45
N LEU A 1037 37.67 11.99 0.92
CA LEU A 1037 37.68 10.65 0.38
C LEU A 1037 37.58 10.73 -1.15
N ASP A 1038 38.70 10.59 -1.85
CA ASP A 1038 38.77 10.92 -3.29
C ASP A 1038 38.15 9.88 -4.24
N ARG A 1039 37.93 8.65 -3.77
CA ARG A 1039 37.38 7.56 -4.58
C ARG A 1039 36.45 6.65 -3.76
N PRO A 1040 35.50 5.95 -4.38
CA PRO A 1040 34.73 4.92 -3.71
C PRO A 1040 35.65 3.82 -3.16
N SER A 1041 35.57 3.56 -1.86
CA SER A 1041 36.36 2.55 -1.15
C SER A 1041 35.72 2.24 0.21
N VAL A 1042 36.22 1.19 0.86
CA VAL A 1042 36.29 1.16 2.32
C VAL A 1042 37.64 1.77 2.71
N HIS A 1043 37.63 2.86 3.47
CA HIS A 1043 38.80 3.57 3.95
C HIS A 1043 39.00 3.31 5.44
N VAL A 1044 40.27 3.24 5.85
CA VAL A 1044 40.66 3.24 7.26
C VAL A 1044 41.50 4.49 7.48
N ILE A 1045 40.96 5.45 8.22
CA ILE A 1045 41.60 6.74 8.46
C ILE A 1045 41.95 6.91 9.94
N THR A 1046 42.99 7.68 10.21
CA THR A 1046 43.40 8.06 11.57
C THR A 1046 43.07 9.52 11.81
N VAL A 1047 42.28 9.80 12.84
CA VAL A 1047 41.95 11.16 13.29
C VAL A 1047 42.75 11.44 14.56
N GLY A 1048 43.61 12.47 14.54
CA GLY A 1048 44.39 12.89 15.70
C GLY A 1048 43.62 13.83 16.64
N TYR A 1049 44.21 14.07 17.83
CA TYR A 1049 43.70 15.03 18.81
C TYR A 1049 43.67 16.46 18.29
#